data_AF-A0A939AKJ4-F1
#
_entry.id   AF-A0A939AKJ4-F1
#
_cell.length_a   1.000
_cell.length_b   1.000
_cell.length_c   1.000
_cell.angle_alpha   90.00
_cell.angle_beta   90.00
_cell.angle_gamma   90.00
#
_symmetry.space_group_name_H-M   'P 1'
#
loop_
_entity.id
_entity.type
_entity.pdbx_description
1 polymer ?
#
loop_
_entity_poly.entity_id
_entity_poly.type
_entity_poly.pdbx_seq_one_letter_code
_entity_poly.pdbx_strand_id
1 'polypeptide(L)'
;MAGRGVDIKLGGELAEEVISAVNRVLSKAGYNDPFDMTLQDRREALKKTDPSHYGIYEAEVKLFLQYFEEMESVKELGGLHVIGSERHEARRIDNQLRGRAARQGDPGSSRFYLSLQDDLMRLFGGEQVSGVMERLKVDDTLPLEVRLVSNMIEGSQTRVEGANFDVRKHLLEYDDVLNKQRQQIYSQRDRIFVKEDLSEDVADMLESEVTKRVEMGLADEEGPWKLIAWLDQVQPPFDAKDGLFPSFGFKLLLGQINDADLRASILAIASKSIEAENAHAFRAIDSLVEKTEESLKQQISEREDALDAYFQGLRDLEETPRPQKILEEINALMRLQLRFGNDLQKTLADDPEDAKDDIQEMVANQLTLIHATRVIGAIQNRVGEQIQWQNPLPPDWDELSYILLNTARDALDKKRDRLNSQIVRDLDVLLQREDASTDAGRLRLLLTLSQGTRTAFDQKTHKQVKQVFTRFTYVFHAAQLLDGMEAETLADDVMDHLEAAEVALRETWGQSEFSRLKMNATKLADFGPAARIAFGEERLNEAISGLSESEAEQLSAAIGKYVLNEVHRQLLLGAFSELWVEYLTKVEALRVSIGLEAYAQRDPLVQYKGRASEMFAQLLEDVRGLVISRAFAARPRRVEITPLETSE
;
A
#
# COMPACT_ATOMS: atom_id res chain seq x y z
N MET A 1 -34.42 -18.81 23.63
CA MET A 1 -34.42 -18.60 22.17
C MET A 1 -34.61 -19.93 21.46
N ALA A 2 -35.81 -20.22 20.96
CA ALA A 2 -36.03 -21.36 20.07
C ALA A 2 -35.58 -20.95 18.65
N GLY A 3 -34.47 -21.53 18.19
CA GLY A 3 -33.81 -21.19 16.93
C GLY A 3 -34.66 -21.46 15.69
N ARG A 4 -34.13 -21.03 14.53
CA ARG A 4 -34.63 -21.38 13.19
C ARG A 4 -34.73 -22.92 13.09
N GLY A 5 -35.91 -23.41 12.69
CA GLY A 5 -36.09 -24.84 12.37
C GLY A 5 -36.52 -25.76 13.52
N VAL A 6 -36.78 -25.24 14.74
CA VAL A 6 -37.42 -26.07 15.78
C VAL A 6 -38.93 -26.08 15.57
N ASP A 7 -39.45 -27.25 15.21
CA ASP A 7 -40.87 -27.53 15.05
C ASP A 7 -41.50 -27.69 16.43
N ILE A 8 -42.44 -26.81 16.77
CA ILE A 8 -43.19 -26.92 18.02
C ILE A 8 -44.26 -27.99 17.79
N LYS A 9 -44.07 -29.17 18.40
CA LYS A 9 -45.01 -30.29 18.35
C LYS A 9 -46.05 -30.14 19.46
N LEU A 10 -47.33 -30.34 19.16
CA LEU A 10 -48.43 -30.10 20.10
C LEU A 10 -48.45 -31.06 21.30
N GLY A 11 -47.95 -32.30 21.14
CA GLY A 11 -47.79 -33.26 22.25
C GLY A 11 -46.45 -33.14 23.00
N GLY A 12 -45.64 -32.11 22.70
CA GLY A 12 -44.27 -31.99 23.22
C GLY A 12 -43.25 -32.83 22.45
N GLU A 13 -42.12 -33.14 23.09
CA GLU A 13 -41.03 -33.91 22.50
C GLU A 13 -41.01 -35.33 23.07
N LEU A 14 -41.08 -36.34 22.18
CA LEU A 14 -40.87 -37.73 22.56
C LEU A 14 -39.38 -38.04 22.59
N ALA A 15 -38.87 -38.51 23.72
CA ALA A 15 -37.51 -39.00 23.82
C ALA A 15 -37.29 -40.24 22.93
N GLU A 16 -36.13 -40.34 22.30
CA GLU A 16 -35.78 -41.45 21.38
C GLU A 16 -35.81 -42.82 22.08
N GLU A 17 -35.51 -42.84 23.39
CA GLU A 17 -35.59 -44.02 24.25
C GLU A 17 -37.02 -44.57 24.32
N VAL A 18 -38.02 -43.70 24.37
CA VAL A 18 -39.45 -44.07 24.41
C VAL A 18 -39.86 -44.70 23.09
N ILE A 19 -39.44 -44.11 21.96
CA ILE A 19 -39.74 -44.63 20.62
C ILE A 19 -39.07 -46.00 20.43
N SER A 20 -37.81 -46.13 20.89
CA SER A 20 -37.06 -47.39 20.82
C SER A 20 -37.71 -48.49 21.68
N ALA A 21 -38.21 -48.15 22.87
CA ALA A 21 -38.94 -49.06 23.73
C ALA A 21 -40.25 -49.52 23.08
N VAL A 22 -41.03 -48.60 22.49
CA VAL A 22 -42.25 -48.91 21.75
C VAL A 22 -41.98 -49.85 20.58
N ASN A 23 -40.93 -49.61 19.79
CA ASN A 23 -40.57 -50.48 18.67
C ASN A 23 -40.20 -51.90 19.13
N ARG A 24 -39.50 -52.04 20.26
CA ARG A 24 -39.18 -53.36 20.85
C ARG A 24 -40.45 -54.09 21.31
N VAL A 25 -41.39 -53.38 21.92
CA VAL A 25 -42.68 -53.96 22.34
C VAL A 25 -43.48 -54.44 21.13
N LEU A 26 -43.60 -53.61 20.08
CA LEU A 26 -44.32 -53.97 18.86
C LEU A 26 -43.66 -55.13 18.09
N SER A 27 -42.33 -55.16 18.01
CA SER A 27 -41.60 -56.27 17.38
C SER A 27 -41.85 -57.58 18.12
N LYS A 28 -41.85 -57.55 19.46
CA LYS A 28 -42.15 -58.72 20.30
C LYS A 28 -43.62 -59.17 20.18
N ALA A 29 -44.54 -58.23 19.93
CA ALA A 29 -45.94 -58.50 19.65
C ALA A 29 -46.20 -59.03 18.23
N GLY A 30 -45.16 -59.19 17.40
CA GLY A 30 -45.24 -59.82 16.07
C GLY A 30 -45.48 -58.86 14.91
N TYR A 31 -45.34 -57.55 15.11
CA TYR A 31 -45.37 -56.58 14.01
C TYR A 31 -44.04 -56.61 13.25
N ASN A 32 -44.12 -56.81 11.92
CA ASN A 32 -42.96 -56.77 11.04
C ASN A 32 -42.54 -55.32 10.82
N ASP A 33 -41.29 -55.02 11.15
CA ASP A 33 -40.60 -53.73 11.01
C ASP A 33 -41.28 -52.48 11.64
N PRO A 34 -41.37 -52.41 12.99
CA PRO A 34 -41.94 -51.23 13.66
C PRO A 34 -41.17 -49.92 13.45
N PHE A 35 -39.93 -49.98 12.94
CA PHE A 35 -39.08 -48.81 12.70
C PHE A 35 -39.59 -47.93 11.55
N ASP A 36 -40.20 -48.53 10.53
CA ASP A 36 -40.76 -47.82 9.38
C ASP A 36 -42.22 -47.36 9.57
N MET A 37 -42.86 -47.76 10.68
CA MET A 37 -44.22 -47.33 11.01
C MET A 37 -44.29 -45.84 11.38
N THR A 38 -45.36 -45.16 10.95
CA THR A 38 -45.63 -43.80 11.45
C THR A 38 -45.97 -43.84 12.94
N LEU A 39 -45.82 -42.71 13.64
CA LEU A 39 -46.17 -42.64 15.06
C LEU A 39 -47.65 -42.99 15.32
N GLN A 40 -48.55 -42.64 14.38
CA GLN A 40 -49.97 -42.97 14.48
C GLN A 40 -50.22 -44.46 14.31
N ASP A 41 -49.54 -45.11 13.35
CA ASP A 41 -49.65 -46.57 13.16
C ASP A 41 -49.15 -47.31 14.41
N ARG A 42 -48.06 -46.83 15.04
CA ARG A 42 -47.55 -47.38 16.31
C ARG A 42 -48.57 -47.23 17.43
N ARG A 43 -49.24 -46.07 17.53
CA ARG A 43 -50.31 -45.82 18.51
C ARG A 43 -51.46 -46.81 18.34
N GLU A 44 -51.91 -47.04 17.11
CA GLU A 44 -52.99 -47.99 16.81
C GLU A 44 -52.59 -49.45 17.09
N ALA A 45 -51.36 -49.83 16.74
CA ALA A 45 -50.82 -51.15 17.00
C ALA A 45 -50.68 -51.44 18.51
N LEU A 46 -50.20 -50.46 19.29
CA LEU A 46 -50.14 -50.56 20.74
C LEU A 46 -51.54 -50.69 21.35
N LYS A 47 -52.53 -49.92 20.91
CA LYS A 47 -53.92 -50.04 21.41
C LYS A 47 -54.55 -51.43 21.17
N LYS A 48 -54.10 -52.16 20.15
CA LYS A 48 -54.55 -53.52 19.83
C LYS A 48 -53.73 -54.62 20.50
N THR A 49 -52.60 -54.27 21.10
CA THR A 49 -51.70 -55.20 21.79
C THR A 49 -52.13 -55.38 23.24
N ASP A 50 -52.12 -56.60 23.75
CA ASP A 50 -52.50 -56.86 25.15
C ASP A 50 -51.45 -56.25 26.11
N PRO A 51 -51.85 -55.44 27.13
CA PRO A 51 -50.93 -54.78 28.05
C PRO A 51 -49.93 -55.70 28.76
N SER A 52 -50.24 -57.00 28.91
CA SER A 52 -49.31 -57.99 29.47
C SER A 52 -48.02 -58.17 28.65
N HIS A 53 -48.03 -57.78 27.37
CA HIS A 53 -46.88 -57.89 26.47
C HIS A 53 -45.90 -56.71 26.59
N TYR A 54 -46.25 -55.65 27.32
CA TYR A 54 -45.39 -54.47 27.49
C TYR A 54 -44.16 -54.76 28.34
N GLY A 55 -44.27 -55.69 29.30
CA GLY A 55 -43.15 -56.13 30.13
C GLY A 55 -42.48 -54.98 30.88
N ILE A 56 -41.14 -54.91 30.81
CA ILE A 56 -40.35 -53.88 31.49
C ILE A 56 -40.48 -52.47 30.88
N TYR A 57 -41.10 -52.34 29.70
CA TYR A 57 -41.24 -51.08 28.95
C TYR A 57 -42.62 -50.43 29.12
N GLU A 58 -43.39 -50.84 30.14
CA GLU A 58 -44.75 -50.37 30.36
C GLU A 58 -44.81 -48.85 30.60
N ALA A 59 -43.81 -48.29 31.30
CA ALA A 59 -43.75 -46.86 31.58
C ALA A 59 -43.57 -46.02 30.31
N GLU A 60 -42.69 -46.45 29.41
CA GLU A 60 -42.41 -45.81 28.13
C GLU A 60 -43.61 -45.92 27.18
N VAL A 61 -44.27 -47.07 27.13
CA VAL A 61 -45.49 -47.26 26.33
C VAL A 61 -46.62 -46.36 26.84
N LYS A 62 -46.78 -46.21 28.17
CA LYS A 62 -47.73 -45.27 28.76
C LYS A 62 -47.40 -43.82 28.38
N LEU A 63 -46.13 -43.42 28.48
CA LEU A 63 -45.70 -42.08 28.10
C LEU A 63 -45.94 -41.79 26.60
N PHE A 64 -45.74 -42.79 25.74
CA PHE A 64 -46.04 -42.70 24.31
C PHE A 64 -47.54 -42.54 24.01
N LEU A 65 -48.40 -43.27 24.72
CA LEU A 65 -49.85 -43.13 24.57
C LEU A 65 -50.34 -41.79 25.14
N GLN A 66 -49.81 -41.39 26.29
CA GLN A 66 -50.08 -40.09 26.92
C GLN A 66 -49.69 -38.93 26.00
N TYR A 67 -48.54 -39.00 25.32
CA TYR A 67 -48.13 -38.01 24.31
C TYR A 67 -49.22 -37.74 23.26
N PHE A 68 -49.87 -38.79 22.78
CA PHE A 68 -50.96 -38.65 21.82
C PHE A 68 -52.25 -38.14 22.45
N GLU A 69 -52.56 -38.51 23.69
CA GLU A 69 -53.72 -37.97 24.41
C GLU A 69 -53.56 -36.47 24.68
N GLU A 70 -52.37 -36.04 25.11
CA GLU A 70 -52.02 -34.63 25.27
C GLU A 70 -52.04 -33.90 23.92
N MET A 71 -51.53 -34.50 22.85
CA MET A 71 -51.61 -33.94 21.50
C MET A 71 -53.05 -33.69 21.06
N GLU A 72 -53.95 -34.68 21.17
CA GLU A 72 -55.36 -34.48 20.82
C GLU A 72 -56.02 -33.44 21.72
N SER A 73 -55.73 -33.46 23.02
CA SER A 73 -56.26 -32.47 23.98
C SER A 73 -55.85 -31.05 23.60
N VAL A 74 -54.59 -30.84 23.21
CA VAL A 74 -54.11 -29.53 22.74
C VAL A 74 -54.77 -29.14 21.41
N LYS A 75 -55.00 -30.10 20.49
CA LYS A 75 -55.73 -29.84 19.24
C LYS A 75 -57.18 -29.42 19.49
N GLU A 76 -57.89 -30.11 20.40
CA GLU A 76 -59.24 -29.77 20.81
C GLU A 76 -59.34 -28.38 21.44
N LEU A 77 -58.29 -27.96 22.17
CA LEU A 77 -58.16 -26.61 22.73
C LEU A 77 -57.78 -25.52 21.70
N GLY A 78 -57.64 -25.86 20.42
CA GLY A 78 -57.34 -24.91 19.34
C GLY A 78 -55.87 -24.84 18.93
N GLY A 79 -55.03 -25.73 19.47
CA GLY A 79 -53.62 -25.89 19.12
C GLY A 79 -52.71 -24.75 19.59
N LEU A 80 -51.58 -24.56 18.91
CA LEU A 80 -50.60 -23.55 19.31
C LEU A 80 -51.10 -22.14 19.00
N HIS A 81 -51.18 -21.30 20.04
CA HIS A 81 -51.38 -19.86 19.90
C HIS A 81 -50.04 -19.12 19.97
N VAL A 82 -49.67 -18.44 18.89
CA VAL A 82 -48.45 -17.63 18.82
C VAL A 82 -48.78 -16.17 19.07
N ILE A 83 -48.20 -15.60 20.12
CA ILE A 83 -48.31 -14.18 20.43
C ILE A 83 -47.03 -13.48 19.99
N GLY A 84 -47.14 -12.60 19.00
CA GLY A 84 -46.11 -11.60 18.72
C GLY A 84 -46.38 -10.39 19.62
N SER A 85 -45.47 -10.11 20.56
CA SER A 85 -45.59 -8.95 21.44
C SER A 85 -45.39 -7.62 20.71
N GLU A 86 -44.67 -7.66 19.58
CA GLU A 86 -44.37 -6.55 18.70
C GLU A 86 -44.36 -7.03 17.24
N ARG A 87 -44.25 -6.10 16.29
CA ARG A 87 -43.96 -6.44 14.89
C ARG A 87 -42.54 -6.04 14.52
N HIS A 88 -41.85 -6.93 13.84
CA HIS A 88 -40.52 -6.70 13.34
C HIS A 88 -40.57 -5.76 12.12
N GLU A 89 -39.50 -4.99 11.85
CA GLU A 89 -39.41 -4.12 10.67
C GLU A 89 -39.56 -4.92 9.37
N ALA A 90 -38.86 -6.06 9.30
CA ALA A 90 -38.96 -7.03 8.21
C ALA A 90 -40.14 -8.00 8.41
N ARG A 91 -41.12 -7.95 7.49
CA ARG A 91 -42.32 -8.80 7.48
C ARG A 91 -41.97 -10.28 7.41
N ARG A 92 -40.85 -10.62 6.77
CA ARG A 92 -40.35 -12.00 6.67
C ARG A 92 -40.18 -12.66 8.05
N ILE A 93 -39.79 -11.91 9.08
CA ILE A 93 -39.58 -12.44 10.43
C ILE A 93 -40.92 -12.67 11.14
N ASP A 94 -41.87 -11.76 11.01
CA ASP A 94 -43.23 -11.94 11.52
C ASP A 94 -43.90 -13.16 10.89
N ASN A 95 -43.75 -13.35 9.58
CA ASN A 95 -44.28 -14.52 8.89
C ASN A 95 -43.62 -15.83 9.36
N GLN A 96 -42.33 -15.80 9.70
CA GLN A 96 -41.65 -16.95 10.30
C GLN A 96 -42.20 -17.29 11.69
N LEU A 97 -42.48 -16.28 12.52
CA LEU A 97 -43.07 -16.48 13.84
C LEU A 97 -44.50 -17.01 13.72
N ARG A 98 -45.32 -16.41 12.84
CA ARG A 98 -46.68 -16.88 12.52
C ARG A 98 -46.69 -18.33 12.07
N GLY A 99 -45.78 -18.69 11.16
CA GLY A 99 -45.65 -20.04 10.62
C GLY A 99 -45.19 -21.10 11.62
N ARG A 100 -45.03 -20.77 12.91
CA ARG A 100 -44.83 -21.75 13.99
C ARG A 100 -46.15 -22.37 14.45
N ALA A 101 -47.27 -21.67 14.31
CA ALA A 101 -48.61 -22.21 14.53
C ALA A 101 -49.17 -22.84 13.25
N ALA A 102 -50.20 -23.69 13.40
CA ALA A 102 -50.96 -24.28 12.30
C ALA A 102 -50.12 -25.03 11.25
N ARG A 103 -49.08 -25.74 11.70
CA ARG A 103 -48.22 -26.55 10.83
C ARG A 103 -48.89 -27.86 10.45
N GLN A 104 -48.65 -28.34 9.23
CA GLN A 104 -49.19 -29.63 8.73
C GLN A 104 -50.72 -29.79 8.89
N GLY A 105 -51.46 -28.68 8.90
CA GLY A 105 -52.92 -28.69 9.05
C GLY A 105 -53.42 -28.79 10.50
N ASP A 106 -52.52 -28.76 11.50
CA ASP A 106 -52.93 -28.66 12.90
C ASP A 106 -53.71 -27.35 13.15
N PRO A 107 -54.65 -27.34 14.11
CA PRO A 107 -55.27 -26.09 14.56
C PRO A 107 -54.20 -25.19 15.18
N GLY A 108 -54.35 -23.89 14.99
CA GLY A 108 -53.44 -22.91 15.55
C GLY A 108 -53.85 -21.50 15.17
N SER A 109 -53.38 -20.54 15.94
CA SER A 109 -53.68 -19.13 15.70
C SER A 109 -52.46 -18.27 16.02
N SER A 110 -52.39 -17.10 15.41
CA SER A 110 -51.35 -16.13 15.72
C SER A 110 -51.97 -14.76 15.91
N ARG A 111 -51.54 -14.04 16.93
CA ARG A 111 -51.95 -12.67 17.18
C ARG A 111 -50.73 -11.80 17.43
N PHE A 112 -50.64 -10.69 16.71
CA PHE A 112 -49.58 -9.71 16.89
C PHE A 112 -50.16 -8.50 17.59
N TYR A 113 -49.49 -8.08 18.65
CA TYR A 113 -49.73 -6.84 19.36
C TYR A 113 -48.74 -5.80 18.89
N LEU A 114 -49.16 -4.55 18.92
CA LEU A 114 -48.36 -3.41 18.51
C LEU A 114 -48.83 -2.21 19.33
N SER A 115 -47.88 -1.47 19.87
CA SER A 115 -48.11 -0.18 20.50
C SER A 115 -47.74 0.95 19.53
N LEU A 116 -48.39 2.10 19.66
CA LEU A 116 -47.97 3.32 18.96
C LEU A 116 -46.56 3.78 19.38
N GLN A 117 -46.08 3.32 20.55
CA GLN A 117 -44.76 3.62 21.07
C GLN A 117 -43.66 2.69 20.52
N ASP A 118 -44.01 1.63 19.80
CA ASP A 118 -43.04 0.69 19.25
C ASP A 118 -42.21 1.32 18.13
N ASP A 119 -40.97 0.85 17.95
CA ASP A 119 -40.02 1.42 17.00
C ASP A 119 -40.54 1.50 15.56
N LEU A 120 -41.24 0.45 15.11
CA LEU A 120 -41.88 0.41 13.79
C LEU A 120 -42.88 1.57 13.61
N MET A 121 -43.66 1.85 14.65
CA MET A 121 -44.67 2.92 14.62
C MET A 121 -44.01 4.29 14.74
N ARG A 122 -43.04 4.43 15.65
CA ARG A 122 -42.27 5.67 15.84
C ARG A 122 -41.55 6.13 14.58
N LEU A 123 -40.96 5.20 13.83
CA LEU A 123 -40.13 5.53 12.67
C LEU A 123 -40.92 5.71 11.37
N PHE A 124 -42.04 5.01 11.18
CA PHE A 124 -42.67 4.92 9.83
C PHE A 124 -44.19 5.02 9.77
N GLY A 125 -44.93 4.89 10.88
CA GLY A 125 -46.40 4.75 10.86
C GLY A 125 -47.19 5.65 11.82
N GLY A 126 -46.53 6.28 12.78
CA GLY A 126 -47.17 6.91 13.94
C GLY A 126 -48.16 8.02 13.56
N GLU A 127 -47.74 8.99 12.75
CA GLU A 127 -48.56 10.18 12.45
C GLU A 127 -49.85 9.84 11.67
N GLN A 128 -49.76 8.93 10.70
CA GLN A 128 -50.92 8.54 9.89
C GLN A 128 -51.90 7.64 10.66
N VAL A 129 -51.38 6.73 11.49
CA VAL A 129 -52.21 5.82 12.29
C VAL A 129 -52.84 6.56 13.48
N SER A 130 -52.08 7.44 14.16
CA SER A 130 -52.59 8.30 15.24
C SER A 130 -53.71 9.22 14.75
N GLY A 131 -53.57 9.83 13.55
CA GLY A 131 -54.62 10.67 12.99
C GLY A 131 -55.91 9.92 12.63
N VAL A 132 -55.82 8.62 12.32
CA VAL A 132 -57.01 7.76 12.12
C VAL A 132 -57.64 7.37 13.47
N MET A 133 -56.83 7.09 14.49
CA MET A 133 -57.31 6.77 15.84
C MET A 133 -58.03 7.96 16.49
N GLU A 134 -57.49 9.18 16.34
CA GLU A 134 -58.09 10.42 16.84
C GLU A 134 -59.45 10.70 16.18
N ARG A 135 -59.58 10.47 14.87
CA ARG A 135 -60.84 10.62 14.12
C ARG A 135 -61.89 9.58 14.52
N LEU A 136 -61.46 8.36 14.86
CA LEU A 136 -62.34 7.29 15.32
C LEU A 136 -62.73 7.42 16.80
N LYS A 137 -62.14 8.39 17.54
CA LYS A 137 -62.37 8.63 18.98
C LYS A 137 -62.29 7.35 19.82
N VAL A 138 -61.31 6.51 19.50
CA VAL A 138 -61.09 5.27 20.24
C VAL A 138 -60.36 5.59 21.54
N ASP A 139 -60.81 5.00 22.64
CA ASP A 139 -60.13 5.06 23.93
C ASP A 139 -58.81 4.27 23.88
N ASP A 140 -57.71 4.88 24.34
CA ASP A 140 -56.36 4.30 24.36
C ASP A 140 -56.26 3.00 25.16
N THR A 141 -57.26 2.70 26.00
CA THR A 141 -57.32 1.48 26.81
C THR A 141 -57.97 0.29 26.11
N LEU A 142 -58.53 0.47 24.90
CA LEU A 142 -59.24 -0.58 24.17
C LEU A 142 -58.40 -1.17 23.02
N PRO A 143 -58.28 -2.52 22.93
CA PRO A 143 -57.59 -3.16 21.82
C PRO A 143 -58.35 -2.94 20.51
N LEU A 144 -57.64 -2.46 19.48
CA LEU A 144 -58.21 -2.20 18.16
C LEU A 144 -57.93 -3.34 17.17
N GLU A 145 -59.00 -3.85 16.55
CA GLU A 145 -58.91 -4.83 15.45
C GLU A 145 -59.49 -4.23 14.15
N VAL A 146 -58.77 -3.29 13.55
CA VAL A 146 -59.20 -2.61 12.32
C VAL A 146 -58.34 -3.05 11.14
N ARG A 147 -58.97 -3.61 10.09
CA ARG A 147 -58.27 -4.06 8.87
C ARG A 147 -57.49 -2.94 8.17
N LEU A 148 -58.02 -1.71 8.20
CA LEU A 148 -57.36 -0.53 7.64
C LEU A 148 -55.99 -0.26 8.30
N VAL A 149 -55.94 -0.33 9.64
CA VAL A 149 -54.70 -0.11 10.41
C VAL A 149 -53.68 -1.23 10.12
N SER A 150 -54.15 -2.48 10.01
CA SER A 150 -53.28 -3.61 9.63
C SER A 150 -52.63 -3.42 8.25
N ASN A 151 -53.37 -2.92 7.26
CA ASN A 151 -52.83 -2.63 5.92
C ASN A 151 -51.84 -1.47 5.94
N MET A 152 -52.08 -0.43 6.76
CA MET A 152 -51.14 0.69 6.92
C MET A 152 -49.82 0.24 7.54
N ILE A 153 -49.86 -0.64 8.55
CA ILE A 153 -48.67 -1.23 9.16
C ILE A 153 -47.88 -2.05 8.14
N GLU A 154 -48.55 -2.84 7.30
CA GLU A 154 -47.92 -3.59 6.21
C GLU A 154 -47.26 -2.67 5.16
N GLY A 155 -47.92 -1.55 4.82
CA GLY A 155 -47.35 -0.51 3.96
C GLY A 155 -46.12 0.16 4.59
N SER A 156 -46.11 0.35 5.91
CA SER A 156 -44.93 0.83 6.65
C SER A 156 -43.78 -0.17 6.59
N GLN A 157 -44.01 -1.46 6.91
CA GLN A 157 -42.97 -2.51 6.79
C GLN A 157 -42.37 -2.57 5.38
N THR A 158 -43.20 -2.50 4.33
CA THR A 158 -42.74 -2.47 2.93
C THR A 158 -41.82 -1.27 2.65
N ARG A 159 -42.15 -0.08 3.18
CA ARG A 159 -41.30 1.12 3.04
C ARG A 159 -39.96 0.97 3.78
N VAL A 160 -39.96 0.38 4.98
CA VAL A 160 -38.72 0.10 5.73
C VAL A 160 -37.83 -0.88 4.98
N GLU A 161 -38.41 -1.96 4.44
CA GLU A 161 -37.69 -2.92 3.61
C GLU A 161 -37.12 -2.26 2.35
N GLY A 162 -37.86 -1.36 1.70
CA GLY A 162 -37.40 -0.55 0.57
C GLY A 162 -36.22 0.35 0.94
N ALA A 163 -36.32 1.12 2.02
CA ALA A 163 -35.22 1.98 2.49
C ALA A 163 -33.95 1.16 2.82
N ASN A 164 -34.11 0.03 3.51
CA ASN A 164 -33.00 -0.89 3.80
C ASN A 164 -32.41 -1.51 2.52
N PHE A 165 -33.24 -1.79 1.51
CA PHE A 165 -32.79 -2.26 0.20
C PHE A 165 -31.96 -1.20 -0.52
N ASP A 166 -32.42 0.05 -0.54
CA ASP A 166 -31.70 1.17 -1.17
C ASP A 166 -30.34 1.42 -0.51
N VAL A 167 -30.28 1.40 0.83
CA VAL A 167 -29.02 1.49 1.58
C VAL A 167 -28.07 0.35 1.20
N ARG A 168 -28.56 -0.89 1.09
CA ARG A 168 -27.75 -2.05 0.68
C ARG A 168 -27.32 -1.97 -0.77
N LYS A 169 -28.18 -1.48 -1.66
CA LYS A 169 -27.86 -1.28 -3.07
C LYS A 169 -26.74 -0.25 -3.20
N HIS A 170 -26.84 0.88 -2.50
CA HIS A 170 -25.76 1.85 -2.46
C HIS A 170 -24.47 1.25 -1.91
N LEU A 171 -24.53 0.48 -0.81
CA LEU A 171 -23.36 -0.21 -0.25
C LEU A 171 -22.71 -1.16 -1.28
N LEU A 172 -23.53 -1.92 -2.01
CA LEU A 172 -23.08 -2.83 -3.07
C LEU A 172 -22.38 -2.09 -4.21
N GLU A 173 -22.84 -0.88 -4.58
CA GLU A 173 -22.21 -0.09 -5.63
C GLU A 173 -20.77 0.35 -5.29
N TYR A 174 -20.45 0.56 -4.01
CA TYR A 174 -19.08 0.77 -3.55
C TYR A 174 -18.27 -0.53 -3.63
N ASP A 175 -18.84 -1.64 -3.16
CA ASP A 175 -18.18 -2.94 -3.16
C ASP A 175 -17.90 -3.45 -4.59
N ASP A 176 -18.78 -3.15 -5.56
CA ASP A 176 -18.64 -3.53 -6.97
C ASP A 176 -17.36 -2.95 -7.61
N VAL A 177 -16.95 -1.73 -7.21
CA VAL A 177 -15.71 -1.11 -7.70
C VAL A 177 -14.51 -1.93 -7.25
N LEU A 178 -14.44 -2.21 -5.94
CA LEU A 178 -13.39 -3.03 -5.35
C LEU A 178 -13.39 -4.45 -5.91
N ASN A 179 -14.56 -5.03 -6.15
CA ASN A 179 -14.68 -6.38 -6.67
C ASN A 179 -14.12 -6.49 -8.09
N LYS A 180 -14.39 -5.52 -8.97
CA LYS A 180 -13.81 -5.47 -10.32
C LYS A 180 -12.29 -5.38 -10.29
N GLN A 181 -11.75 -4.49 -9.45
CA GLN A 181 -10.30 -4.33 -9.29
C GLN A 181 -9.65 -5.59 -8.71
N ARG A 182 -10.29 -6.22 -7.72
CA ARG A 182 -9.85 -7.50 -7.15
C ARG A 182 -9.80 -8.60 -8.20
N GLN A 183 -10.84 -8.72 -9.03
CA GLN A 183 -10.88 -9.70 -10.12
C GLN A 183 -9.72 -9.48 -11.10
N GLN A 184 -9.42 -8.24 -11.46
CA GLN A 184 -8.27 -7.92 -12.31
C GLN A 184 -6.94 -8.32 -11.67
N ILE A 185 -6.69 -7.93 -10.41
CA ILE A 185 -5.44 -8.26 -9.71
C ILE A 185 -5.29 -9.77 -9.54
N TYR A 186 -6.36 -10.48 -9.16
CA TYR A 186 -6.29 -11.92 -8.94
C TYR A 186 -6.11 -12.68 -10.26
N SER A 187 -6.74 -12.22 -11.33
CA SER A 187 -6.49 -12.76 -12.67
C SER A 187 -5.03 -12.58 -13.11
N GLN A 188 -4.42 -11.41 -12.85
CA GLN A 188 -3.00 -11.20 -13.14
C GLN A 188 -2.13 -12.10 -12.27
N ARG A 189 -2.42 -12.20 -10.98
CA ARG A 189 -1.69 -13.04 -10.04
C ARG A 189 -1.75 -14.52 -10.42
N ASP A 190 -2.92 -15.02 -10.81
CA ASP A 190 -3.11 -16.40 -11.26
C ASP A 190 -2.36 -16.67 -12.56
N ARG A 191 -2.39 -15.72 -13.52
CA ARG A 191 -1.56 -15.76 -14.72
C ARG A 191 -0.07 -15.85 -14.36
N ILE A 192 0.41 -15.02 -13.43
CA ILE A 192 1.80 -15.06 -12.98
C ILE A 192 2.14 -16.38 -12.30
N PHE A 193 1.21 -17.05 -11.62
CA PHE A 193 1.46 -18.36 -11.03
C PHE A 193 1.59 -19.48 -12.08
N VAL A 194 0.79 -19.44 -13.14
CA VAL A 194 0.64 -20.55 -14.09
C VAL A 194 1.46 -20.37 -15.36
N LYS A 195 1.74 -19.13 -15.80
CA LYS A 195 2.50 -18.87 -17.03
C LYS A 195 3.91 -19.47 -16.92
N GLU A 196 4.29 -20.24 -17.93
CA GLU A 196 5.59 -20.93 -17.94
C GLU A 196 6.76 -19.96 -18.06
N ASP A 197 6.62 -18.92 -18.89
CA ASP A 197 7.66 -17.93 -19.17
C ASP A 197 7.11 -16.52 -18.95
N LEU A 198 7.75 -15.78 -18.03
CA LEU A 198 7.42 -14.40 -17.64
C LEU A 198 8.41 -13.37 -18.20
N SER A 199 9.38 -13.77 -19.02
CA SER A 199 10.39 -12.85 -19.56
C SER A 199 9.76 -11.71 -20.35
N GLU A 200 8.81 -12.01 -21.24
CA GLU A 200 8.09 -10.99 -22.03
C GLU A 200 7.29 -10.03 -21.13
N ASP A 201 6.61 -10.52 -20.09
CA ASP A 201 5.83 -9.66 -19.19
C ASP A 201 6.71 -8.63 -18.46
N VAL A 202 7.93 -9.05 -18.07
CA VAL A 202 8.90 -8.17 -17.41
C VAL A 202 9.60 -7.26 -18.42
N ALA A 203 9.87 -7.73 -19.64
CA ALA A 203 10.44 -6.92 -20.72
C ALA A 203 9.48 -5.78 -21.12
N ASP A 204 8.19 -6.05 -21.31
CA ASP A 204 7.17 -5.03 -21.60
C ASP A 204 7.07 -3.98 -20.48
N MET A 205 7.17 -4.44 -19.23
CA MET A 205 7.20 -3.58 -18.05
C MET A 205 8.46 -2.70 -18.04
N LEU A 206 9.61 -3.28 -18.44
CA LEU A 206 10.88 -2.58 -18.49
C LEU A 206 10.86 -1.51 -19.58
N GLU A 207 10.45 -1.87 -20.80
CA GLU A 207 10.34 -0.96 -21.94
C GLU A 207 9.43 0.22 -21.62
N SER A 208 8.26 -0.04 -21.04
CA SER A 208 7.31 1.00 -20.63
C SER A 208 7.90 1.95 -19.58
N GLU A 209 8.67 1.43 -18.64
CA GLU A 209 9.30 2.25 -17.59
C GLU A 209 10.50 3.02 -18.15
N VAL A 210 11.35 2.41 -18.97
CA VAL A 210 12.49 3.05 -19.63
C VAL A 210 12.01 4.20 -20.52
N THR A 211 11.02 3.97 -21.38
CA THR A 211 10.47 4.99 -22.28
C THR A 211 9.99 6.20 -21.49
N LYS A 212 9.17 6.00 -20.45
CA LYS A 212 8.69 7.06 -19.56
C LYS A 212 9.85 7.81 -18.89
N ARG A 213 10.86 7.09 -18.40
CA ARG A 213 12.01 7.68 -17.69
C ARG A 213 12.94 8.46 -18.61
N VAL A 214 13.11 8.01 -19.85
CA VAL A 214 13.91 8.69 -20.88
C VAL A 214 13.25 10.01 -21.26
N GLU A 215 11.95 10.01 -21.57
CA GLU A 215 11.20 11.23 -21.87
C GLU A 215 11.27 12.23 -20.72
N MET A 216 11.02 11.78 -19.49
CA MET A 216 11.12 12.62 -18.30
C MET A 216 12.54 13.13 -18.04
N GLY A 217 13.55 12.31 -18.31
CA GLY A 217 14.96 12.65 -18.10
C GLY A 217 15.46 13.70 -19.08
N LEU A 218 15.11 13.57 -20.37
CA LEU A 218 15.49 14.53 -21.40
C LEU A 218 14.73 15.86 -21.28
N ALA A 219 13.53 15.84 -20.70
CA ALA A 219 12.76 17.05 -20.42
C ALA A 219 13.22 17.81 -19.15
N ASP A 220 14.12 17.22 -18.35
CA ASP A 220 14.64 17.86 -17.13
C ASP A 220 15.57 19.03 -17.47
N GLU A 221 15.35 20.19 -16.87
CA GLU A 221 16.16 21.39 -17.08
C GLU A 221 17.64 21.20 -16.69
N GLU A 222 17.93 20.28 -15.76
CA GLU A 222 19.29 19.96 -15.34
C GLU A 222 19.93 18.84 -16.18
N GLY A 223 19.22 18.34 -17.20
CA GLY A 223 19.62 17.22 -18.03
C GLY A 223 19.26 15.85 -17.43
N PRO A 224 19.56 14.75 -18.14
CA PRO A 224 19.06 13.41 -17.82
C PRO A 224 19.79 12.72 -16.64
N TRP A 225 20.23 13.47 -15.64
CA TRP A 225 20.95 12.91 -14.48
C TRP A 225 20.07 12.01 -13.62
N LYS A 226 18.77 12.32 -13.50
CA LYS A 226 17.81 11.46 -12.79
C LYS A 226 17.63 10.12 -13.48
N LEU A 227 17.69 10.08 -14.82
CA LEU A 227 17.66 8.86 -15.61
C LEU A 227 18.89 8.01 -15.32
N ILE A 228 20.10 8.59 -15.39
CA ILE A 228 21.34 7.86 -15.08
C ILE A 228 21.34 7.36 -13.64
N ALA A 229 20.94 8.19 -12.67
CA ALA A 229 20.85 7.78 -11.27
C ALA A 229 19.88 6.60 -11.07
N TRP A 230 18.74 6.63 -11.76
CA TRP A 230 17.77 5.54 -11.75
C TRP A 230 18.35 4.26 -12.39
N LEU A 231 19.03 4.37 -13.54
CA LEU A 231 19.68 3.23 -14.20
C LEU A 231 20.77 2.59 -13.33
N ASP A 232 21.61 3.40 -12.69
CA ASP A 232 22.63 2.94 -11.75
C ASP A 232 22.03 2.25 -10.51
N GLN A 233 20.82 2.65 -10.10
CA GLN A 233 20.09 2.01 -9.01
C GLN A 233 19.42 0.70 -9.45
N VAL A 234 18.79 0.68 -10.63
CA VAL A 234 18.07 -0.47 -11.18
C VAL A 234 19.04 -1.58 -11.54
N GLN A 235 20.06 -1.25 -12.33
CA GLN A 235 21.12 -2.15 -12.77
C GLN A 235 22.47 -1.59 -12.32
N PRO A 236 22.84 -1.77 -11.04
CA PRO A 236 24.18 -1.46 -10.58
C PRO A 236 25.19 -2.41 -11.21
N PRO A 237 26.49 -2.06 -11.22
CA PRO A 237 27.53 -2.99 -11.66
C PRO A 237 27.49 -4.29 -10.87
N PHE A 238 27.63 -5.43 -11.55
CA PHE A 238 27.59 -6.77 -10.94
C PHE A 238 28.64 -7.69 -11.53
N ASP A 239 29.06 -8.68 -10.74
CA ASP A 239 29.98 -9.71 -11.20
C ASP A 239 29.26 -10.65 -12.18
N ALA A 240 29.74 -10.67 -13.42
CA ALA A 240 29.34 -11.56 -14.49
C ALA A 240 30.44 -12.59 -14.80
N LYS A 241 30.12 -13.59 -15.63
CA LYS A 241 31.05 -14.62 -16.09
C LYS A 241 32.37 -14.05 -16.63
N ASP A 242 32.30 -13.03 -17.47
CA ASP A 242 33.46 -12.45 -18.17
C ASP A 242 34.08 -11.24 -17.43
N GLY A 243 33.69 -11.01 -16.18
CA GLY A 243 34.20 -9.92 -15.34
C GLY A 243 33.09 -9.04 -14.79
N LEU A 244 33.40 -7.77 -14.54
CA LEU A 244 32.43 -6.84 -13.94
C LEU A 244 31.59 -6.19 -15.05
N PHE A 245 30.27 -6.40 -15.02
CA PHE A 245 29.34 -5.80 -15.96
C PHE A 245 29.01 -4.36 -15.51
N PRO A 246 29.14 -3.33 -16.38
CA PRO A 246 28.89 -1.93 -16.01
C PRO A 246 27.39 -1.62 -15.90
N SER A 247 27.03 -0.59 -15.12
CA SER A 247 25.73 0.07 -15.32
C SER A 247 25.74 0.90 -16.61
N PHE A 248 24.59 1.37 -17.06
CA PHE A 248 24.52 2.20 -18.28
C PHE A 248 25.38 3.46 -18.19
N GLY A 249 25.34 4.17 -17.04
CA GLY A 249 26.19 5.34 -16.82
C GLY A 249 27.68 5.01 -16.94
N PHE A 250 28.11 3.88 -16.39
CA PHE A 250 29.49 3.41 -16.53
C PHE A 250 29.83 2.93 -17.95
N LYS A 251 28.90 2.31 -18.69
CA LYS A 251 29.09 1.98 -20.12
C LYS A 251 29.45 3.22 -20.93
N LEU A 252 28.71 4.32 -20.74
CA LEU A 252 28.99 5.59 -21.43
C LEU A 252 30.40 6.11 -21.11
N LEU A 253 30.81 6.06 -19.84
CA LEU A 253 32.11 6.55 -19.39
C LEU A 253 33.27 5.68 -19.86
N LEU A 254 33.10 4.35 -19.86
CA LEU A 254 34.07 3.42 -20.43
C LEU A 254 34.31 3.71 -21.92
N GLY A 255 33.24 4.06 -22.66
CA GLY A 255 33.34 4.49 -24.06
C GLY A 255 34.15 5.77 -24.29
N GLN A 256 34.42 6.57 -23.24
CA GLN A 256 35.27 7.77 -23.31
C GLN A 256 36.76 7.48 -23.03
N ILE A 257 37.12 6.25 -22.64
CA ILE A 257 38.49 5.89 -22.33
C ILE A 257 39.27 5.61 -23.62
N ASN A 258 40.37 6.33 -23.84
CA ASN A 258 41.26 6.10 -24.96
C ASN A 258 42.44 5.22 -24.55
N ASP A 259 42.61 4.07 -25.20
CA ASP A 259 43.69 3.12 -24.93
C ASP A 259 45.09 3.73 -25.08
N ALA A 260 45.27 4.67 -26.00
CA ALA A 260 46.55 5.31 -26.25
C ALA A 260 46.99 6.26 -25.12
N ASP A 261 46.02 6.78 -24.33
CA ASP A 261 46.28 7.68 -23.22
C ASP A 261 45.34 7.39 -22.03
N LEU A 262 45.33 6.12 -21.63
CA LEU A 262 44.45 5.57 -20.60
C LEU A 262 44.44 6.39 -19.31
N ARG A 263 45.64 6.78 -18.86
CA ARG A 263 45.81 7.57 -17.64
C ARG A 263 45.15 8.95 -17.78
N ALA A 264 45.41 9.68 -18.86
CA ALA A 264 44.82 11.01 -19.03
C ALA A 264 43.31 10.93 -19.23
N SER A 265 42.79 9.92 -19.95
CA SER A 265 41.36 9.74 -20.14
C SER A 265 40.63 9.47 -18.82
N ILE A 266 41.15 8.60 -17.95
CA ILE A 266 40.54 8.33 -16.64
C ILE A 266 40.57 9.59 -15.74
N LEU A 267 41.68 10.33 -15.74
CA LEU A 267 41.76 11.60 -15.00
C LEU A 267 40.78 12.64 -15.55
N ALA A 268 40.63 12.72 -16.87
CA ALA A 268 39.68 13.63 -17.51
C ALA A 268 38.24 13.29 -17.12
N ILE A 269 37.86 12.01 -17.16
CA ILE A 269 36.54 11.54 -16.71
C ILE A 269 36.30 11.93 -15.25
N ALA A 270 37.25 11.65 -14.36
CA ALA A 270 37.12 11.98 -12.94
C ALA A 270 37.01 13.50 -12.69
N SER A 271 37.84 14.32 -13.35
CA SER A 271 37.79 15.78 -13.22
C SER A 271 36.46 16.34 -13.72
N LYS A 272 36.03 15.94 -14.91
CA LYS A 272 34.73 16.36 -15.48
C LYS A 272 33.55 15.94 -14.60
N SER A 273 33.64 14.77 -13.95
CA SER A 273 32.61 14.30 -13.01
C SER A 273 32.51 15.16 -11.76
N ILE A 274 33.65 15.55 -11.18
CA ILE A 274 33.67 16.46 -10.03
C ILE A 274 33.17 17.86 -10.45
N GLU A 275 33.56 18.34 -11.63
CA GLU A 275 33.10 19.62 -12.17
C GLU A 275 31.58 19.62 -12.40
N ALA A 276 31.03 18.55 -12.97
CA ALA A 276 29.59 18.40 -13.21
C ALA A 276 28.80 18.31 -11.89
N GLU A 277 29.29 17.55 -10.91
CA GLU A 277 28.68 17.49 -9.57
C GLU A 277 28.71 18.85 -8.87
N ASN A 278 29.84 19.56 -8.93
CA ASN A 278 29.97 20.91 -8.37
C ASN A 278 28.99 21.89 -9.03
N ALA A 279 28.84 21.83 -10.37
CA ALA A 279 27.91 22.67 -11.10
C ALA A 279 26.46 22.40 -10.66
N HIS A 280 26.06 21.13 -10.53
CA HIS A 280 24.74 20.75 -10.02
C HIS A 280 24.54 21.22 -8.56
N ALA A 281 25.53 21.00 -7.69
CA ALA A 281 25.47 21.44 -6.31
C ALA A 281 25.32 22.97 -6.19
N PHE A 282 26.03 23.72 -7.02
CA PHE A 282 25.97 25.17 -7.06
C PHE A 282 24.60 25.69 -7.55
N ARG A 283 24.06 25.16 -8.65
CA ARG A 283 22.72 25.54 -9.14
C ARG A 283 21.64 25.34 -8.09
N ALA A 284 21.72 24.25 -7.35
CA ALA A 284 20.75 23.99 -6.29
C ALA A 284 20.93 24.88 -5.05
N ILE A 285 22.14 25.39 -4.80
CA ILE A 285 22.36 26.45 -3.80
C ILE A 285 21.76 27.77 -4.30
N ASP A 286 21.97 28.09 -5.57
CA ASP A 286 21.42 29.27 -6.24
C ASP A 286 19.89 29.30 -6.15
N SER A 287 19.23 28.23 -6.59
CA SER A 287 17.76 28.09 -6.49
C SER A 287 17.25 28.12 -5.04
N LEU A 288 18.04 27.63 -4.07
CA LEU A 288 17.69 27.73 -2.66
C LEU A 288 17.71 29.19 -2.17
N VAL A 289 18.73 29.95 -2.57
CA VAL A 289 18.86 31.37 -2.23
C VAL A 289 17.72 32.18 -2.84
N GLU A 290 17.42 31.98 -4.13
CA GLU A 290 16.30 32.63 -4.83
C GLU A 290 14.95 32.32 -4.18
N LYS A 291 14.63 31.04 -3.95
CA LYS A 291 13.36 30.65 -3.28
C LYS A 291 13.26 31.20 -1.86
N THR A 292 14.39 31.32 -1.17
CA THR A 292 14.42 31.92 0.18
C THR A 292 14.16 33.41 0.10
N GLU A 293 14.68 34.10 -0.90
CA GLU A 293 14.39 35.52 -1.15
C GLU A 293 12.90 35.77 -1.37
N GLU A 294 12.27 35.00 -2.27
CA GLU A 294 10.83 35.11 -2.54
C GLU A 294 10.01 34.87 -1.27
N SER A 295 10.34 33.80 -0.54
CA SER A 295 9.69 33.46 0.72
C SER A 295 9.89 34.54 1.78
N LEU A 296 11.09 35.11 1.88
CA LEU A 296 11.42 36.17 2.82
C LEU A 296 10.65 37.45 2.50
N LYS A 297 10.61 37.87 1.23
CA LYS A 297 9.86 39.05 0.78
C LYS A 297 8.37 38.92 1.08
N GLN A 298 7.78 37.77 0.74
CA GLN A 298 6.39 37.49 1.10
C GLN A 298 6.20 37.53 2.62
N GLN A 299 7.13 36.93 3.36
CA GLN A 299 7.01 36.91 4.81
C GLN A 299 7.05 38.31 5.40
N ILE A 300 8.03 39.13 5.05
CA ILE A 300 8.17 40.51 5.50
C ILE A 300 6.87 41.29 5.22
N SER A 301 6.36 41.24 3.98
CA SER A 301 5.12 41.93 3.59
C SER A 301 3.92 41.50 4.44
N GLU A 302 3.71 40.20 4.66
CA GLU A 302 2.61 39.71 5.52
C GLU A 302 2.72 40.22 6.97
N ARG A 303 3.95 40.41 7.49
CA ARG A 303 4.19 40.87 8.87
C ARG A 303 4.04 42.39 8.95
N GLU A 304 4.47 43.12 7.93
CA GLU A 304 4.23 44.55 7.76
C GLU A 304 2.72 44.83 7.75
N ASP A 305 1.93 44.12 6.93
CA ASP A 305 0.46 44.26 6.89
C ASP A 305 -0.20 43.96 8.24
N ALA A 306 0.28 42.94 8.95
CA ALA A 306 -0.23 42.60 10.27
C ALA A 306 0.15 43.64 11.33
N LEU A 307 1.35 44.23 11.25
CA LEU A 307 1.75 45.36 12.10
C LEU A 307 0.92 46.59 11.79
N ASP A 308 0.68 46.90 10.52
CA ASP A 308 -0.18 48.00 10.08
C ASP A 308 -1.59 47.87 10.67
N ALA A 309 -2.20 46.70 10.56
CA ALA A 309 -3.50 46.42 11.14
C ALA A 309 -3.50 46.54 12.68
N TYR A 310 -2.42 46.08 13.33
CA TYR A 310 -2.26 46.17 14.77
C TYR A 310 -2.13 47.62 15.26
N PHE A 311 -1.31 48.44 14.60
CA PHE A 311 -1.14 49.86 14.93
C PHE A 311 -2.39 50.69 14.62
N GLN A 312 -3.11 50.38 13.53
CA GLN A 312 -4.45 50.95 13.28
C GLN A 312 -5.42 50.63 14.43
N GLY A 313 -5.43 49.38 14.91
CA GLY A 313 -6.24 48.98 16.06
C GLY A 313 -5.84 49.70 17.36
N LEU A 314 -4.54 49.93 17.58
CA LEU A 314 -4.05 50.69 18.73
C LEU A 314 -4.52 52.15 18.69
N ARG A 315 -4.59 52.77 17.50
CA ARG A 315 -5.06 54.15 17.32
C ARG A 315 -6.53 54.33 17.72
N ASP A 316 -7.33 53.29 17.57
CA ASP A 316 -8.77 53.31 17.88
C ASP A 316 -9.07 53.07 19.38
N LEU A 317 -8.06 52.80 20.21
CA LEU A 317 -8.22 52.59 21.65
C LEU A 317 -8.32 53.92 22.44
N GLU A 318 -9.15 53.94 23.49
CA GLU A 318 -9.27 55.09 24.40
C GLU A 318 -8.02 55.29 25.29
N GLU A 319 -7.29 54.22 25.61
CA GLU A 319 -6.05 54.24 26.39
C GLU A 319 -4.96 53.39 25.71
N THR A 320 -3.81 54.00 25.43
CA THR A 320 -2.65 53.31 24.85
C THR A 320 -2.05 52.32 25.86
N PRO A 321 -1.87 51.04 25.48
CA PRO A 321 -1.21 50.05 26.34
C PRO A 321 0.23 50.44 26.70
N ARG A 322 0.74 49.91 27.82
CA ARG A 322 2.16 50.11 28.19
C ARG A 322 3.09 49.49 27.13
N PRO A 323 4.27 50.08 26.86
CA PRO A 323 5.22 49.58 25.86
C PRO A 323 5.61 48.10 26.02
N GLN A 324 5.68 47.59 27.25
CA GLN A 324 5.94 46.16 27.53
C GLN A 324 4.82 45.25 27.01
N LYS A 325 3.56 45.67 27.17
CA LYS A 325 2.40 44.91 26.67
C LYS A 325 2.35 44.95 25.15
N ILE A 326 2.67 46.11 24.55
CA ILE A 326 2.79 46.25 23.09
C ILE A 326 3.88 45.32 22.55
N LEU A 327 5.05 45.25 23.20
CA LEU A 327 6.12 44.32 22.83
C LEU A 327 5.69 42.85 22.93
N GLU A 328 4.96 42.46 23.98
CA GLU A 328 4.43 41.11 24.15
C GLU A 328 3.43 40.75 23.05
N GLU A 329 2.51 41.67 22.73
CA GLU A 329 1.51 41.49 21.68
C GLU A 329 2.16 41.42 20.29
N ILE A 330 3.15 42.27 19.99
CA ILE A 330 3.92 42.23 18.74
C ILE A 330 4.73 40.93 18.64
N ASN A 331 5.41 40.50 19.71
CA ASN A 331 6.16 39.24 19.71
C ASN A 331 5.22 38.04 19.49
N ALA A 332 4.03 38.04 20.08
CA ALA A 332 3.02 37.00 19.88
C ALA A 332 2.47 37.01 18.45
N LEU A 333 2.18 38.20 17.91
CA LEU A 333 1.64 38.39 16.56
C LEU A 333 2.66 37.98 15.49
N MET A 334 3.91 38.45 15.63
CA MET A 334 5.01 38.17 14.69
C MET A 334 5.63 36.79 14.89
N ARG A 335 5.40 36.15 16.05
CA ARG A 335 6.10 34.94 16.51
C ARG A 335 7.63 35.09 16.51
N LEU A 336 8.09 36.28 16.83
CA LEU A 336 9.50 36.64 16.94
C LEU A 336 9.83 36.99 18.40
N GLN A 337 11.12 36.98 18.71
CA GLN A 337 11.65 37.39 20.01
C GLN A 337 12.40 38.71 19.84
N LEU A 338 11.66 39.79 19.61
CA LEU A 338 12.20 41.14 19.46
C LEU A 338 12.57 41.71 20.84
N ARG A 339 13.57 42.60 20.85
CA ARG A 339 14.00 43.32 22.05
C ARG A 339 14.07 44.82 21.74
N PHE A 340 13.14 45.59 22.30
CA PHE A 340 13.14 47.04 22.10
C PHE A 340 14.20 47.72 22.98
N GLY A 341 15.04 48.54 22.35
CA GLY A 341 15.99 49.41 23.06
C GLY A 341 15.27 50.48 23.87
N ASN A 342 16.00 51.16 24.75
CA ASN A 342 15.43 52.20 25.62
C ASN A 342 14.81 53.37 24.85
N ASP A 343 15.34 53.69 23.67
CA ASP A 343 14.84 54.81 22.86
C ASP A 343 13.53 54.42 22.16
N LEU A 344 13.46 53.24 21.55
CA LEU A 344 12.22 52.70 20.96
C LEU A 344 11.11 52.53 22.00
N GLN A 345 11.46 52.14 23.24
CA GLN A 345 10.49 52.07 24.34
C GLN A 345 9.94 53.43 24.76
N LYS A 346 10.72 54.52 24.61
CA LYS A 346 10.24 55.88 24.83
C LYS A 346 9.34 56.33 23.69
N THR A 347 9.75 56.09 22.43
CA THR A 347 8.93 56.40 21.25
C THR A 347 7.56 55.73 21.35
N LEU A 348 7.52 54.44 21.70
CA LEU A 348 6.27 53.70 21.94
C LEU A 348 5.41 54.26 23.09
N ALA A 349 6.02 54.93 24.07
CA ALA A 349 5.31 55.55 25.18
C ALA A 349 4.75 56.94 24.82
N ASP A 350 5.42 57.65 23.92
CA ASP A 350 5.07 58.99 23.47
C ASP A 350 4.03 58.93 22.34
N ASP A 351 4.38 58.29 21.21
CA ASP A 351 3.47 57.98 20.09
C ASP A 351 3.84 56.61 19.48
N PRO A 352 2.99 55.57 19.66
CA PRO A 352 3.24 54.25 19.09
C PRO A 352 3.42 54.25 17.57
N GLU A 353 2.77 55.16 16.83
CA GLU A 353 2.85 55.19 15.37
C GLU A 353 4.25 55.59 14.90
N ASP A 354 4.94 56.47 15.63
CA ASP A 354 6.31 56.90 15.31
C ASP A 354 7.34 55.77 15.49
N ALA A 355 7.00 54.71 16.24
CA ALA A 355 7.84 53.54 16.45
C ALA A 355 7.62 52.43 15.41
N LYS A 356 6.60 52.57 14.54
CA LYS A 356 6.16 51.52 13.63
C LYS A 356 7.23 51.13 12.61
N ASP A 357 7.82 52.10 11.91
CA ASP A 357 8.82 51.87 10.86
C ASP A 357 10.07 51.19 11.45
N ASP A 358 10.53 51.63 12.63
CA ASP A 358 11.64 51.02 13.35
C ASP A 358 11.36 49.56 13.72
N ILE A 359 10.11 49.25 14.13
CA ILE A 359 9.69 47.88 14.45
C ILE A 359 9.60 47.02 13.19
N GLN A 360 9.08 47.56 12.09
CA GLN A 360 9.07 46.88 10.79
C GLN A 360 10.49 46.52 10.33
N GLU A 361 11.43 47.47 10.42
CA GLU A 361 12.84 47.24 10.08
C GLU A 361 13.46 46.17 11.00
N MET A 362 13.18 46.22 12.31
CA MET A 362 13.63 45.19 13.26
C MET A 362 13.09 43.80 12.93
N VAL A 363 11.81 43.71 12.53
CA VAL A 363 11.16 42.46 12.12
C VAL A 363 11.79 41.92 10.85
N ALA A 364 11.99 42.76 9.84
CA ALA A 364 12.65 42.40 8.60
C ALA A 364 14.07 41.87 8.86
N ASN A 365 14.89 42.61 9.61
CA ASN A 365 16.26 42.22 9.96
C ASN A 365 16.32 40.89 10.73
N GLN A 366 15.40 40.67 11.68
CA GLN A 366 15.34 39.42 12.44
C GLN A 366 14.92 38.24 11.56
N LEU A 367 13.98 38.43 10.64
CA LEU A 367 13.57 37.41 9.66
C LEU A 367 14.72 37.07 8.71
N THR A 368 15.40 38.09 8.16
CA THR A 368 16.60 37.91 7.33
C THR A 368 17.63 37.05 8.04
N LEU A 369 17.96 37.34 9.31
CA LEU A 369 18.94 36.58 10.07
C LEU A 369 18.54 35.11 10.28
N ILE A 370 17.25 34.85 10.56
CA ILE A 370 16.72 33.48 10.72
C ILE A 370 16.86 32.70 9.41
N HIS A 371 16.47 33.29 8.28
CA HIS A 371 16.57 32.65 6.97
C HIS A 371 18.02 32.49 6.53
N ALA A 372 18.87 33.48 6.75
CA ALA A 372 20.31 33.43 6.50
C ALA A 372 20.94 32.22 7.20
N THR A 373 20.64 32.03 8.48
CA THR A 373 21.18 30.91 9.28
C THR A 373 20.74 29.55 8.72
N ARG A 374 19.49 29.44 8.24
CA ARG A 374 18.97 28.21 7.61
C ARG A 374 19.67 27.94 6.28
N VAL A 375 19.82 28.95 5.44
CA VAL A 375 20.50 28.83 4.14
C VAL A 375 21.97 28.49 4.34
N ILE A 376 22.66 29.13 5.27
CA ILE A 376 24.04 28.79 5.65
C ILE A 376 24.16 27.31 6.02
N GLY A 377 23.27 26.81 6.89
CA GLY A 377 23.27 25.41 7.28
C GLY A 377 23.00 24.46 6.10
N ALA A 378 22.08 24.82 5.21
CA ALA A 378 21.80 24.06 4.00
C ALA A 378 22.99 24.05 3.02
N ILE A 379 23.67 25.17 2.82
CA ILE A 379 24.89 25.27 2.01
C ILE A 379 25.99 24.39 2.59
N GLN A 380 26.25 24.49 3.90
CA GLN A 380 27.26 23.67 4.57
C GLN A 380 26.99 22.17 4.39
N ASN A 381 25.73 21.74 4.55
CA ASN A 381 25.34 20.35 4.34
C ASN A 381 25.56 19.90 2.89
N ARG A 382 25.29 20.76 1.91
CA ARG A 382 25.43 20.43 0.49
C ARG A 382 26.88 20.39 0.02
N VAL A 383 27.71 21.31 0.50
CA VAL A 383 29.17 21.30 0.25
C VAL A 383 29.82 20.11 0.97
N GLY A 384 29.31 19.75 2.15
CA GLY A 384 29.81 18.65 2.99
C GLY A 384 31.02 19.02 3.84
N GLU A 385 31.32 20.31 3.99
CA GLU A 385 32.45 20.84 4.75
C GLU A 385 32.03 22.05 5.58
N GLN A 386 32.76 22.31 6.66
CA GLN A 386 32.57 23.50 7.47
C GLN A 386 33.08 24.73 6.72
N ILE A 387 32.20 25.70 6.52
CA ILE A 387 32.49 26.96 5.84
C ILE A 387 32.58 28.07 6.89
N GLN A 388 33.61 28.90 6.80
CA GLN A 388 33.74 30.11 7.60
C GLN A 388 32.96 31.24 6.93
N TRP A 389 32.03 31.84 7.67
CA TRP A 389 31.17 32.93 7.19
C TRP A 389 31.59 34.26 7.79
N GLN A 390 31.30 35.35 7.08
CA GLN A 390 31.46 36.71 7.60
C GLN A 390 30.60 36.91 8.86
N ASN A 391 31.12 37.66 9.83
CA ASN A 391 30.42 38.00 11.06
C ASN A 391 30.75 39.44 11.49
N PRO A 392 29.78 40.34 11.69
CA PRO A 392 28.33 40.13 11.53
C PRO A 392 27.91 39.94 10.07
N LEU A 393 26.79 39.25 9.85
CA LEU A 393 26.16 39.12 8.54
C LEU A 393 25.48 40.44 8.16
N PRO A 394 25.48 40.85 6.88
CA PRO A 394 24.72 42.02 6.43
C PRO A 394 23.21 41.85 6.67
N PRO A 395 22.50 42.95 7.01
CA PRO A 395 21.05 42.93 7.19
C PRO A 395 20.28 42.89 5.85
N ASP A 396 20.91 43.35 4.77
CA ASP A 396 20.34 43.37 3.43
C ASP A 396 20.47 41.99 2.75
N TRP A 397 19.35 41.48 2.24
CA TRP A 397 19.33 40.15 1.64
C TRP A 397 20.08 40.11 0.30
N ASP A 398 20.05 41.18 -0.49
CA ASP A 398 20.72 41.22 -1.79
C ASP A 398 22.25 41.12 -1.59
N GLU A 399 22.81 41.91 -0.66
CA GLU A 399 24.22 41.80 -0.27
C GLU A 399 24.56 40.42 0.32
N LEU A 400 23.69 39.90 1.19
CA LEU A 400 23.89 38.59 1.80
C LEU A 400 23.87 37.47 0.76
N SER A 401 22.93 37.49 -0.20
CA SER A 401 22.80 36.50 -1.27
C SER A 401 24.10 36.39 -2.08
N TYR A 402 24.68 37.54 -2.45
CA TYR A 402 25.96 37.60 -3.15
C TYR A 402 27.10 36.96 -2.33
N ILE A 403 27.17 37.24 -1.03
CA ILE A 403 28.17 36.64 -0.13
C ILE A 403 27.97 35.13 -0.01
N LEU A 404 26.72 34.67 0.14
CA LEU A 404 26.38 33.26 0.26
C LEU A 404 26.81 32.48 -0.98
N LEU A 405 26.47 32.99 -2.17
CA LEU A 405 26.78 32.35 -3.44
C LEU A 405 28.29 32.32 -3.71
N ASN A 406 29.02 33.42 -3.51
CA ASN A 406 30.47 33.43 -3.74
C ASN A 406 31.21 32.52 -2.76
N THR A 407 30.82 32.54 -1.48
CA THR A 407 31.44 31.68 -0.47
C THR A 407 31.18 30.20 -0.77
N ALA A 408 29.97 29.85 -1.22
CA ALA A 408 29.64 28.51 -1.66
C ALA A 408 30.48 28.07 -2.87
N ARG A 409 30.63 28.94 -3.88
CA ARG A 409 31.44 28.69 -5.07
C ARG A 409 32.90 28.42 -4.71
N ASP A 410 33.50 29.31 -3.91
CA ASP A 410 34.88 29.17 -3.44
C ASP A 410 35.10 27.87 -2.66
N ALA A 411 34.13 27.45 -1.85
CA ALA A 411 34.20 26.22 -1.09
C ALA A 411 34.17 24.98 -2.01
N LEU A 412 33.28 24.97 -3.02
CA LEU A 412 33.20 23.92 -4.02
C LEU A 412 34.46 23.84 -4.88
N ASP A 413 35.03 24.96 -5.30
CA ASP A 413 36.27 25.02 -6.07
C ASP A 413 37.46 24.46 -5.28
N LYS A 414 37.62 24.87 -4.01
CA LYS A 414 38.66 24.31 -3.12
C LYS A 414 38.51 22.80 -2.95
N LYS A 415 37.28 22.31 -2.81
CA LYS A 415 36.98 20.87 -2.71
C LYS A 415 37.37 20.13 -3.99
N ARG A 416 37.03 20.67 -5.17
CA ARG A 416 37.41 20.11 -6.49
C ARG A 416 38.93 19.97 -6.60
N ASP A 417 39.66 21.05 -6.35
CA ASP A 417 41.12 21.05 -6.54
C ASP A 417 41.82 20.04 -5.62
N ARG A 418 41.32 19.92 -4.38
CA ARG A 418 41.79 18.91 -3.42
C ARG A 418 41.48 17.49 -3.89
N LEU A 419 40.27 17.23 -4.37
CA LEU A 419 39.85 15.91 -4.87
C LEU A 419 40.66 15.51 -6.11
N ASN A 420 40.78 16.39 -7.09
CA ASN A 420 41.58 16.15 -8.29
C ASN A 420 43.02 15.79 -7.94
N SER A 421 43.64 16.54 -7.03
CA SER A 421 45.00 16.25 -6.55
C SER A 421 45.12 14.88 -5.87
N GLN A 422 44.10 14.45 -5.14
CA GLN A 422 44.08 13.12 -4.51
C GLN A 422 43.89 12.01 -5.55
N ILE A 423 42.95 12.18 -6.48
CA ILE A 423 42.65 11.21 -7.54
C ILE A 423 43.87 10.93 -8.41
N VAL A 424 44.67 11.95 -8.74
CA VAL A 424 45.93 11.77 -9.46
C VAL A 424 46.86 10.79 -8.72
N ARG A 425 47.03 10.97 -7.41
CA ARG A 425 47.88 10.08 -6.59
C ARG A 425 47.28 8.68 -6.45
N ASP A 426 45.96 8.59 -6.25
CA ASP A 426 45.26 7.32 -6.07
C ASP A 426 45.31 6.49 -7.36
N LEU A 427 45.10 7.11 -8.53
CA LEU A 427 45.16 6.45 -9.83
C LEU A 427 46.54 5.87 -10.11
N ASP A 428 47.62 6.61 -9.82
CA ASP A 428 48.99 6.12 -10.05
C ASP A 428 49.29 4.84 -9.24
N VAL A 429 48.70 4.71 -8.04
CA VAL A 429 48.80 3.50 -7.21
C VAL A 429 47.91 2.37 -7.74
N LEU A 430 46.70 2.69 -8.19
CA LEU A 430 45.73 1.69 -8.66
C LEU A 430 46.14 1.07 -10.00
N LEU A 431 46.71 1.85 -10.92
CA LEU A 431 47.22 1.34 -12.21
C LEU A 431 48.35 0.32 -12.05
N GLN A 432 49.01 0.26 -10.89
CA GLN A 432 50.02 -0.76 -10.58
C GLN A 432 49.40 -2.09 -10.11
N ARG A 433 48.11 -2.09 -9.75
CA ARG A 433 47.42 -3.22 -9.10
C ARG A 433 46.29 -3.82 -9.95
N GLU A 434 45.59 -2.98 -10.70
CA GLU A 434 44.46 -3.39 -11.54
C GLU A 434 44.89 -3.57 -13.00
N ASP A 435 44.35 -4.58 -13.66
CA ASP A 435 44.55 -4.79 -15.09
C ASP A 435 43.64 -3.90 -15.93
N ALA A 436 44.12 -2.69 -16.20
CA ALA A 436 43.39 -1.67 -16.95
C ALA A 436 43.33 -1.91 -18.47
N SER A 437 43.85 -3.05 -18.95
CA SER A 437 43.65 -3.50 -20.34
C SER A 437 42.24 -4.05 -20.59
N THR A 438 41.53 -4.42 -19.53
CA THR A 438 40.16 -4.95 -19.57
C THR A 438 39.16 -3.89 -19.11
N ASP A 439 37.95 -3.91 -19.68
CA ASP A 439 36.87 -3.02 -19.24
C ASP A 439 36.47 -3.27 -17.79
N ALA A 440 36.54 -4.52 -17.32
CA ALA A 440 36.31 -4.86 -15.92
C ALA A 440 37.34 -4.20 -14.98
N GLY A 441 38.62 -4.16 -15.37
CA GLY A 441 39.65 -3.45 -14.62
C GLY A 441 39.47 -1.94 -14.64
N ARG A 442 39.13 -1.37 -15.80
CA ARG A 442 38.81 0.07 -15.94
C ARG A 442 37.61 0.48 -15.08
N LEU A 443 36.57 -0.35 -15.05
CA LEU A 443 35.40 -0.13 -14.22
C LEU A 443 35.75 -0.19 -12.72
N ARG A 444 36.57 -1.17 -12.30
CA ARG A 444 37.10 -1.23 -10.92
C ARG A 444 37.88 0.02 -10.54
N LEU A 445 38.70 0.56 -11.46
CA LEU A 445 39.40 1.84 -11.25
C LEU A 445 38.39 2.98 -11.00
N LEU A 446 37.42 3.17 -11.89
CA LEU A 446 36.42 4.23 -11.75
C LEU A 446 35.65 4.12 -10.43
N LEU A 447 35.17 2.92 -10.08
CA LEU A 447 34.47 2.65 -8.82
C LEU A 447 35.34 2.92 -7.58
N THR A 448 36.62 2.57 -7.64
CA THR A 448 37.52 2.77 -6.50
C THR A 448 37.88 4.26 -6.34
N LEU A 449 38.04 4.99 -7.44
CA LEU A 449 38.37 6.42 -7.40
C LEU A 449 37.25 7.28 -6.79
N SER A 450 35.98 6.95 -7.06
CA SER A 450 34.83 7.65 -6.49
C SER A 450 34.60 7.34 -5.01
N GLN A 451 35.32 6.37 -4.44
CA GLN A 451 35.16 5.94 -3.05
C GLN A 451 36.34 6.37 -2.17
N GLY A 452 36.03 6.68 -0.91
CA GLY A 452 37.00 6.98 0.14
C GLY A 452 36.73 6.12 1.37
N THR A 453 37.73 5.95 2.24
CA THR A 453 37.57 5.23 3.51
C THR A 453 37.81 6.15 4.70
N ARG A 454 36.93 6.14 5.68
CA ARG A 454 37.11 6.82 6.98
C ARG A 454 36.95 5.84 8.13
N THR A 455 37.63 6.10 9.24
CA THR A 455 37.40 5.34 10.49
C THR A 455 36.12 5.85 11.13
N ALA A 456 35.14 4.96 11.33
CA ALA A 456 33.92 5.22 12.07
C ALA A 456 33.83 4.29 13.28
N PHE A 457 32.94 4.57 14.22
CA PHE A 457 32.62 3.66 15.31
C PHE A 457 31.28 3.00 15.04
N ASP A 458 31.22 1.68 15.12
CA ASP A 458 29.97 0.93 15.04
C ASP A 458 29.11 1.27 16.28
N GLN A 459 27.89 1.76 16.05
CA GLN A 459 26.99 2.19 17.13
C GLN A 459 26.55 1.06 18.06
N LYS A 460 26.56 -0.20 17.60
CA LYS A 460 26.18 -1.37 18.39
C LYS A 460 27.36 -1.98 19.14
N THR A 461 28.53 -2.01 18.50
CA THR A 461 29.71 -2.69 19.07
C THR A 461 30.75 -1.75 19.66
N HIS A 462 30.60 -0.42 19.48
CA HIS A 462 31.56 0.62 19.84
C HIS A 462 32.99 0.38 19.33
N LYS A 463 33.15 -0.48 18.31
CA LYS A 463 34.45 -0.78 17.71
C LYS A 463 34.71 0.13 16.52
N GLN A 464 35.99 0.42 16.30
CA GLN A 464 36.44 1.10 15.09
C GLN A 464 36.19 0.19 13.89
N VAL A 465 35.43 0.71 12.92
CA VAL A 465 35.13 0.07 11.64
C VAL A 465 35.56 1.01 10.52
N LYS A 466 36.11 0.45 9.44
CA LYS A 466 36.34 1.22 8.20
C LYS A 466 34.99 1.41 7.52
N GLN A 467 34.58 2.66 7.34
CA GLN A 467 33.39 3.02 6.59
C GLN A 467 33.80 3.56 5.23
N VAL A 468 33.30 2.95 4.16
CA VAL A 468 33.42 3.47 2.79
C VAL A 468 32.39 4.59 2.61
N PHE A 469 32.79 5.70 1.99
CA PHE A 469 31.91 6.81 1.63
C PHE A 469 32.20 7.30 0.21
N THR A 470 31.19 7.86 -0.45
CA THR A 470 31.32 8.43 -1.80
C THR A 470 32.02 9.79 -1.73
N ARG A 471 33.09 9.98 -2.51
CA ARG A 471 33.86 11.23 -2.62
C ARG A 471 33.27 12.17 -3.64
N PHE A 472 32.81 11.61 -4.76
CA PHE A 472 32.14 12.28 -5.86
C PHE A 472 31.31 11.24 -6.65
N THR A 473 30.38 11.68 -7.49
CA THR A 473 29.57 10.81 -8.35
C THR A 473 29.85 11.04 -9.83
N TYR A 474 29.72 9.98 -10.63
CA TYR A 474 29.84 10.05 -12.09
C TYR A 474 28.53 10.40 -12.80
N VAL A 475 27.40 10.31 -12.10
CA VAL A 475 26.03 10.44 -12.64
C VAL A 475 25.87 11.70 -13.50
N PHE A 476 26.31 12.85 -13.00
CA PHE A 476 26.12 14.13 -13.69
C PHE A 476 26.96 14.24 -14.98
N HIS A 477 28.17 13.68 -15.00
CA HIS A 477 28.98 13.69 -16.22
C HIS A 477 28.48 12.66 -17.24
N ALA A 478 28.07 11.48 -16.80
CA ALA A 478 27.42 10.51 -17.68
C ALA A 478 26.14 11.09 -18.32
N ALA A 479 25.37 11.88 -17.58
CA ALA A 479 24.17 12.56 -18.10
C ALA A 479 24.50 13.55 -19.22
N GLN A 480 25.59 14.31 -19.09
CA GLN A 480 26.04 15.26 -20.13
C GLN A 480 26.43 14.55 -21.44
N LEU A 481 26.77 13.26 -21.40
CA LEU A 481 27.06 12.48 -22.62
C LEU A 481 25.80 12.16 -23.42
N LEU A 482 24.62 12.34 -22.82
CA LEU A 482 23.31 12.13 -23.46
C LEU A 482 22.72 13.42 -24.05
N ASP A 483 23.37 14.57 -23.85
CA ASP A 483 22.88 15.86 -24.32
C ASP A 483 22.75 15.87 -25.85
N GLY A 484 21.55 16.17 -26.34
CA GLY A 484 21.24 16.23 -27.77
C GLY A 484 20.92 14.88 -28.42
N MET A 485 20.75 13.81 -27.65
CA MET A 485 20.20 12.53 -28.14
C MET A 485 18.68 12.60 -28.29
N GLU A 486 18.16 11.95 -29.32
CA GLU A 486 16.72 11.75 -29.51
C GLU A 486 16.20 10.71 -28.52
N ALA A 487 14.97 10.91 -28.01
CA ALA A 487 14.39 10.07 -26.97
C ALA A 487 14.23 8.60 -27.39
N GLU A 488 13.82 8.35 -28.64
CA GLU A 488 13.65 7.01 -29.19
C GLU A 488 14.99 6.27 -29.24
N THR A 489 16.03 6.88 -29.82
CA THR A 489 17.38 6.31 -29.88
C THR A 489 17.96 6.03 -28.50
N LEU A 490 17.76 6.94 -27.54
CA LEU A 490 18.24 6.74 -26.17
C LEU A 490 17.49 5.62 -25.46
N ALA A 491 16.18 5.48 -25.69
CA ALA A 491 15.41 4.38 -25.15
C ALA A 491 15.92 3.04 -25.68
N ASP A 492 16.17 2.94 -26.99
CA ASP A 492 16.73 1.74 -27.62
C ASP A 492 18.12 1.40 -27.05
N ASP A 493 19.03 2.39 -26.96
CA ASP A 493 20.39 2.19 -26.42
C ASP A 493 20.38 1.70 -24.96
N VAL A 494 19.44 2.19 -24.16
CA VAL A 494 19.22 1.77 -22.77
C VAL A 494 18.64 0.36 -22.72
N MET A 495 17.64 0.06 -23.56
CA MET A 495 17.03 -1.27 -23.64
C MET A 495 18.06 -2.33 -24.05
N ASP A 496 18.84 -2.07 -25.11
CA ASP A 496 19.93 -2.95 -25.56
C ASP A 496 20.93 -3.26 -24.44
N HIS A 497 21.27 -2.25 -23.63
CA HIS A 497 22.18 -2.43 -22.49
C HIS A 497 21.55 -3.30 -21.39
N LEU A 498 20.28 -3.08 -21.07
CA LEU A 498 19.58 -3.84 -20.04
C LEU A 498 19.31 -5.28 -20.47
N GLU A 499 19.02 -5.52 -21.74
CA GLU A 499 18.93 -6.86 -22.32
C GLU A 499 20.29 -7.59 -22.23
N ALA A 500 21.39 -6.91 -22.56
CA ALA A 500 22.73 -7.46 -22.39
C ALA A 500 23.03 -7.79 -20.91
N ALA A 501 22.56 -6.95 -19.98
CA ALA A 501 22.68 -7.19 -18.54
C ALA A 501 21.89 -8.43 -18.11
N GLU A 502 20.67 -8.61 -18.62
CA GLU A 502 19.84 -9.78 -18.35
C GLU A 502 20.50 -11.08 -18.86
N VAL A 503 21.05 -11.04 -20.08
CA VAL A 503 21.80 -12.17 -20.64
C VAL A 503 23.00 -12.52 -19.77
N ALA A 504 23.79 -11.52 -19.36
CA ALA A 504 24.95 -11.72 -18.49
C ALA A 504 24.56 -12.30 -17.12
N LEU A 505 23.45 -11.84 -16.53
CA LEU A 505 22.91 -12.42 -15.29
C LEU A 505 22.48 -13.87 -15.48
N ARG A 506 21.76 -14.16 -16.56
CA ARG A 506 21.28 -15.50 -16.90
C ARG A 506 22.43 -16.49 -17.03
N GLU A 507 23.48 -16.13 -17.75
CA GLU A 507 24.68 -16.97 -17.89
C GLU A 507 25.39 -17.19 -16.55
N THR A 508 25.57 -16.12 -15.78
CA THR A 508 26.28 -16.17 -14.50
C THR A 508 25.54 -17.05 -13.49
N TRP A 509 24.22 -16.88 -13.36
CA TRP A 509 23.39 -17.71 -12.49
C TRP A 509 23.31 -19.15 -13.00
N GLY A 510 23.15 -19.34 -14.30
CA GLY A 510 23.12 -20.66 -14.93
C GLY A 510 24.39 -21.46 -14.65
N GLN A 511 25.57 -20.84 -14.69
CA GLN A 511 26.84 -21.50 -14.41
C GLN A 511 27.03 -21.81 -12.93
N SER A 512 26.70 -20.86 -12.06
CA SER A 512 26.77 -21.04 -10.61
C SER A 512 25.86 -22.20 -10.16
N GLU A 513 24.62 -22.21 -10.64
CA GLU A 513 23.63 -23.23 -10.28
C GLU A 513 23.93 -24.59 -10.91
N PHE A 514 24.37 -24.62 -12.18
CA PHE A 514 24.85 -25.86 -12.80
C PHE A 514 26.00 -26.48 -12.00
N SER A 515 27.01 -25.68 -11.64
CA SER A 515 28.17 -26.14 -10.86
C SER A 515 27.76 -26.70 -9.50
N ARG A 516 26.79 -26.05 -8.83
CA ARG A 516 26.23 -26.48 -7.55
C ARG A 516 25.49 -27.81 -7.68
N LEU A 517 24.57 -27.92 -8.64
CA LEU A 517 23.74 -29.12 -8.83
C LEU A 517 24.57 -30.34 -9.28
N LYS A 518 25.55 -30.11 -10.16
CA LYS A 518 26.47 -31.14 -10.67
C LYS A 518 27.19 -31.90 -9.55
N MET A 519 27.42 -31.28 -8.38
CA MET A 519 28.10 -31.94 -7.25
C MET A 519 27.34 -33.16 -6.71
N ASN A 520 26.00 -33.14 -6.78
CA ASN A 520 25.13 -34.20 -6.23
C ASN A 520 24.27 -34.90 -7.30
N ALA A 521 24.23 -34.37 -8.53
CA ALA A 521 23.46 -34.95 -9.62
C ALA A 521 24.12 -36.24 -10.14
N THR A 522 23.29 -37.20 -10.53
CA THR A 522 23.69 -38.46 -11.16
C THR A 522 23.07 -38.60 -12.55
N LYS A 523 21.86 -38.09 -12.74
CA LYS A 523 21.11 -38.12 -14.01
C LYS A 523 20.73 -36.71 -14.46
N LEU A 524 20.38 -36.56 -15.74
CA LEU A 524 19.84 -35.30 -16.26
C LEU A 524 18.55 -34.87 -15.56
N ALA A 525 17.72 -35.81 -15.12
CA ALA A 525 16.51 -35.55 -14.33
C ALA A 525 16.75 -34.74 -13.04
N ASP A 526 17.95 -34.82 -12.46
CA ASP A 526 18.31 -34.11 -11.22
C ASP A 526 18.39 -32.58 -11.40
N PHE A 527 18.46 -32.10 -12.64
CA PHE A 527 18.40 -30.67 -12.98
C PHE A 527 16.96 -30.18 -13.26
N GLY A 528 15.97 -31.02 -13.01
CA GLY A 528 14.57 -30.62 -12.98
C GLY A 528 14.04 -30.13 -14.34
N PRO A 529 13.11 -29.15 -14.33
CA PRO A 529 12.52 -28.60 -15.55
C PRO A 529 13.55 -28.04 -16.55
N ALA A 530 14.69 -27.54 -16.09
CA ALA A 530 15.73 -27.00 -16.95
C ALA A 530 16.35 -28.07 -17.88
N ALA A 531 16.58 -29.29 -17.38
CA ALA A 531 17.06 -30.39 -18.22
C ALA A 531 16.02 -30.83 -19.26
N ARG A 532 14.73 -30.84 -18.89
CA ARG A 532 13.65 -31.13 -19.84
C ARG A 532 13.60 -30.09 -20.96
N ILE A 533 13.77 -28.81 -20.63
CA ILE A 533 13.84 -27.73 -21.62
C ILE A 533 15.07 -27.90 -22.54
N ALA A 534 16.22 -28.27 -21.98
CA ALA A 534 17.46 -28.42 -22.74
C ALA A 534 17.47 -29.65 -23.66
N PHE A 535 16.98 -30.80 -23.19
CA PHE A 535 17.22 -32.09 -23.84
C PHE A 535 15.97 -32.91 -24.16
N GLY A 536 14.78 -32.44 -23.76
CA GLY A 536 13.53 -33.20 -23.86
C GLY A 536 13.39 -34.28 -22.80
N GLU A 537 12.22 -34.93 -22.75
CA GLU A 537 11.92 -35.94 -21.72
C GLU A 537 12.69 -37.26 -21.91
N GLU A 538 13.00 -37.62 -23.16
CA GLU A 538 13.62 -38.91 -23.51
C GLU A 538 15.03 -39.09 -22.92
N ARG A 539 15.77 -38.00 -22.74
CA ARG A 539 17.17 -38.02 -22.28
C ARG A 539 17.34 -37.87 -20.78
N LEU A 540 16.25 -37.62 -20.03
CA LEU A 540 16.34 -37.32 -18.59
C LEU A 540 16.97 -38.45 -17.75
N ASN A 541 16.89 -39.70 -18.23
CA ASN A 541 17.49 -40.86 -17.57
C ASN A 541 19.01 -41.00 -17.80
N GLU A 542 19.60 -40.24 -18.71
CA GLU A 542 21.03 -40.32 -19.04
C GLU A 542 21.90 -39.83 -17.87
N ALA A 543 23.07 -40.46 -17.71
CA ALA A 543 24.03 -40.11 -16.68
C ALA A 543 24.77 -38.80 -17.02
N ILE A 544 24.96 -37.95 -16.02
CA ILE A 544 25.60 -36.63 -16.21
C ILE A 544 27.08 -36.71 -16.62
N SER A 545 27.73 -37.85 -16.37
CA SER A 545 29.15 -38.09 -16.69
C SER A 545 29.41 -38.19 -18.19
N GLY A 546 28.37 -38.45 -18.99
CA GLY A 546 28.45 -38.52 -20.44
C GLY A 546 28.27 -37.18 -21.16
N LEU A 547 28.01 -36.09 -20.43
CA LEU A 547 27.77 -34.78 -21.04
C LEU A 547 29.02 -34.23 -21.71
N SER A 548 28.89 -33.87 -22.98
CA SER A 548 29.88 -33.07 -23.69
C SER A 548 29.93 -31.64 -23.15
N GLU A 549 30.99 -30.90 -23.49
CA GLU A 549 31.13 -29.49 -23.10
C GLU A 549 29.98 -28.63 -23.65
N SER A 550 29.59 -28.86 -24.91
CA SER A 550 28.47 -28.16 -25.54
C SER A 550 27.13 -28.46 -24.86
N GLU A 551 26.89 -29.71 -24.44
CA GLU A 551 25.67 -30.06 -23.70
C GLU A 551 25.67 -29.45 -22.29
N ALA A 552 26.84 -29.40 -21.62
CA ALA A 552 26.95 -28.73 -20.33
C ALA A 552 26.64 -27.23 -20.43
N GLU A 553 27.11 -26.56 -21.49
CA GLU A 553 26.77 -25.16 -21.78
C GLU A 553 25.27 -24.97 -22.05
N GLN A 554 24.68 -25.83 -22.88
CA GLN A 554 23.24 -25.80 -23.18
C GLN A 554 22.39 -25.97 -21.92
N LEU A 555 22.76 -26.93 -21.06
CA LEU A 555 22.08 -27.16 -19.79
C LEU A 555 22.25 -25.98 -18.84
N SER A 556 23.46 -25.42 -18.75
CA SER A 556 23.73 -24.23 -17.93
C SER A 556 22.88 -23.03 -18.38
N ALA A 557 22.77 -22.79 -19.69
CA ALA A 557 21.91 -21.74 -20.24
C ALA A 557 20.43 -21.97 -19.92
N ALA A 558 19.93 -23.21 -20.02
CA ALA A 558 18.56 -23.55 -19.67
C ALA A 558 18.28 -23.35 -18.16
N ILE A 559 19.23 -23.71 -17.30
CA ILE A 559 19.15 -23.45 -15.85
C ILE A 559 19.08 -21.95 -15.59
N GLY A 560 19.93 -21.16 -16.25
CA GLY A 560 19.92 -19.71 -16.14
C GLY A 560 18.55 -19.12 -16.49
N LYS A 561 17.95 -19.55 -17.62
CA LYS A 561 16.61 -19.11 -18.04
C LYS A 561 15.54 -19.47 -16.99
N TYR A 562 15.57 -20.69 -16.47
CA TYR A 562 14.64 -21.15 -15.44
C TYR A 562 14.77 -20.32 -14.14
N VAL A 563 16.00 -20.07 -13.67
CA VAL A 563 16.27 -19.30 -12.46
C VAL A 563 15.78 -17.86 -12.61
N LEU A 564 16.07 -17.20 -13.73
CA LEU A 564 15.62 -15.85 -14.00
C LEU A 564 14.08 -15.76 -14.03
N ASN A 565 13.43 -16.69 -14.71
CA ASN A 565 11.97 -16.76 -14.75
C ASN A 565 11.34 -16.93 -13.36
N GLU A 566 11.96 -17.74 -12.50
CA GLU A 566 11.48 -17.91 -11.12
C GLU A 566 11.72 -16.65 -10.27
N VAL A 567 12.82 -15.93 -10.50
CA VAL A 567 13.04 -14.60 -9.91
C VAL A 567 11.96 -13.62 -10.37
N HIS A 568 11.66 -13.56 -11.67
CA HIS A 568 10.56 -12.73 -12.20
C HIS A 568 9.23 -13.05 -11.54
N ARG A 569 8.90 -14.35 -11.40
CA ARG A 569 7.69 -14.81 -10.71
C ARG A 569 7.64 -14.31 -9.26
N GLN A 570 8.73 -14.46 -8.52
CA GLN A 570 8.81 -14.00 -7.13
C GLN A 570 8.69 -12.48 -7.00
N LEU A 571 9.33 -11.73 -7.90
CA LEU A 571 9.26 -10.27 -7.91
C LEU A 571 7.85 -9.78 -8.21
N LEU A 572 7.23 -10.31 -9.27
CA LEU A 572 5.86 -9.97 -9.65
C LEU A 572 4.87 -10.29 -8.53
N LEU A 573 4.87 -11.53 -8.03
CA LEU A 573 3.98 -11.94 -6.94
C LEU A 573 4.21 -11.14 -5.66
N GLY A 574 5.46 -10.84 -5.34
CA GLY A 574 5.83 -10.02 -4.20
C GLY A 574 5.28 -8.60 -4.32
N ALA A 575 5.53 -7.94 -5.45
CA ALA A 575 5.08 -6.58 -5.73
C ALA A 575 3.55 -6.47 -5.72
N PHE A 576 2.85 -7.36 -6.42
CA PHE A 576 1.38 -7.40 -6.40
C PHE A 576 0.84 -7.65 -5.00
N SER A 577 1.42 -8.55 -4.22
CA SER A 577 0.91 -8.88 -2.89
C SER A 577 1.11 -7.73 -1.89
N GLU A 578 2.30 -7.12 -1.89
CA GLU A 578 2.65 -6.01 -0.99
C GLU A 578 1.77 -4.77 -1.29
N LEU A 579 1.76 -4.34 -2.55
CA LEU A 579 1.07 -3.10 -2.93
C LEU A 579 -0.46 -3.25 -2.96
N TRP A 580 -0.99 -4.44 -3.23
CA TRP A 580 -2.43 -4.69 -3.15
C TRP A 580 -2.97 -4.55 -1.72
N VAL A 581 -2.23 -5.02 -0.72
CA VAL A 581 -2.63 -4.86 0.69
C VAL A 581 -2.68 -3.38 1.07
N GLU A 582 -1.65 -2.62 0.70
CA GLU A 582 -1.62 -1.18 0.93
C GLU A 582 -2.77 -0.46 0.21
N TYR A 583 -3.03 -0.83 -1.04
CA TYR A 583 -4.14 -0.29 -1.82
C TYR A 583 -5.50 -0.54 -1.15
N LEU A 584 -5.75 -1.76 -0.67
CA LEU A 584 -7.00 -2.08 0.03
C LEU A 584 -7.19 -1.21 1.28
N THR A 585 -6.13 -0.97 2.05
CA THR A 585 -6.17 -0.06 3.20
C THR A 585 -6.48 1.38 2.77
N LYS A 586 -5.85 1.87 1.70
CA LYS A 586 -6.11 3.22 1.18
C LYS A 586 -7.56 3.38 0.69
N VAL A 587 -8.12 2.37 0.01
CA VAL A 587 -9.50 2.43 -0.49
C VAL A 587 -10.53 2.33 0.63
N GLU A 588 -10.24 1.56 1.68
CA GLU A 588 -11.10 1.52 2.87
C GLU A 588 -11.14 2.91 3.56
N ALA A 589 -9.98 3.56 3.71
CA ALA A 589 -9.91 4.92 4.23
C ALA A 589 -10.62 5.95 3.31
N LEU A 590 -10.51 5.78 1.98
CA LEU A 590 -11.22 6.60 1.01
C LEU A 590 -12.74 6.45 1.18
N ARG A 591 -13.25 5.23 1.34
CA ARG A 591 -14.69 4.96 1.52
C ARG A 591 -15.26 5.67 2.75
N VAL A 592 -14.50 5.77 3.84
CA VAL A 592 -14.92 6.49 5.05
C VAL A 592 -14.89 8.01 4.84
N SER A 593 -13.83 8.52 4.23
CA SER A 593 -13.64 9.97 4.05
C SER A 593 -14.50 10.58 2.95
N ILE A 594 -14.84 9.83 1.89
CA ILE A 594 -15.58 10.34 0.72
C ILE A 594 -17.00 10.80 1.07
N GLY A 595 -17.58 10.31 2.19
CA GLY A 595 -18.87 10.79 2.68
C GLY A 595 -18.89 12.30 2.95
N LEU A 596 -17.73 12.92 3.22
CA LEU A 596 -17.61 14.36 3.43
C LEU A 596 -17.75 15.17 2.12
N GLU A 597 -17.57 14.56 0.95
CA GLU A 597 -17.77 15.25 -0.35
C GLU A 597 -19.23 15.66 -0.57
N ALA A 598 -20.17 15.03 0.14
CA ALA A 598 -21.58 15.42 0.12
C ALA A 598 -21.79 16.88 0.57
N TYR A 599 -20.93 17.41 1.47
CA TYR A 599 -20.97 18.81 1.88
C TYR A 599 -20.66 19.78 0.72
N ALA A 600 -19.88 19.34 -0.26
CA ALA A 600 -19.57 20.09 -1.46
C ALA A 600 -20.61 19.89 -2.59
N GLN A 601 -21.78 19.30 -2.29
CA GLN A 601 -22.85 19.01 -3.25
C GLN A 601 -22.40 18.10 -4.42
N ARG A 602 -21.38 17.28 -4.20
CA ARG A 602 -20.92 16.27 -5.15
C ARG A 602 -21.43 14.90 -4.73
N ASP A 603 -21.79 14.06 -5.70
CA ASP A 603 -22.20 12.68 -5.42
C ASP A 603 -20.99 11.86 -4.91
N PRO A 604 -20.99 11.41 -3.64
CA PRO A 604 -19.87 10.67 -3.05
C PRO A 604 -19.53 9.38 -3.80
N LEU A 605 -20.52 8.70 -4.39
CA LEU A 605 -20.29 7.45 -5.11
C LEU A 605 -19.54 7.72 -6.42
N VAL A 606 -19.89 8.79 -7.12
CA VAL A 606 -19.19 9.21 -8.35
C VAL A 606 -17.75 9.61 -8.02
N GLN A 607 -17.55 10.40 -6.96
CA GLN A 607 -16.21 10.80 -6.52
C GLN A 607 -15.37 9.60 -6.06
N TYR A 608 -15.98 8.65 -5.34
CA TYR A 608 -15.34 7.41 -4.94
C TYR A 608 -14.87 6.60 -6.15
N LYS A 609 -15.72 6.41 -7.16
CA LYS A 609 -15.37 5.68 -8.39
C LYS A 609 -14.19 6.32 -9.11
N GLY A 610 -14.19 7.65 -9.25
CA GLY A 610 -13.09 8.40 -9.88
C GLY A 610 -11.77 8.21 -9.13
N ARG A 611 -11.75 8.56 -7.83
CA ARG A 611 -10.55 8.46 -6.99
C ARG A 611 -10.04 7.02 -6.86
N ALA A 612 -10.93 6.05 -6.70
CA ALA A 612 -10.55 4.63 -6.64
C ALA A 612 -9.95 4.14 -7.97
N SER A 613 -10.42 4.66 -9.12
CA SER A 613 -9.84 4.35 -10.43
C SER A 613 -8.44 4.94 -10.58
N GLU A 614 -8.24 6.19 -10.18
CA GLU A 614 -6.92 6.85 -10.19
C GLU A 614 -5.93 6.13 -9.28
N MET A 615 -6.34 5.80 -8.06
CA MET A 615 -5.52 5.04 -7.11
C MET A 615 -5.18 3.65 -7.63
N PHE A 616 -6.09 3.01 -8.38
CA PHE A 616 -5.83 1.71 -8.98
C PHE A 616 -4.86 1.80 -10.16
N ALA A 617 -4.95 2.84 -11.00
CA ALA A 617 -3.97 3.09 -12.04
C ALA A 617 -2.58 3.33 -11.43
N GLN A 618 -2.50 4.13 -10.36
CA GLN A 618 -1.26 4.36 -9.62
C GLN A 618 -0.69 3.05 -9.04
N LEU A 619 -1.54 2.18 -8.47
CA LEU A 619 -1.11 0.86 -8.01
C LEU A 619 -0.41 0.06 -9.11
N LEU A 620 -0.93 0.07 -10.34
CA LEU A 620 -0.31 -0.66 -11.46
C LEU A 620 1.03 -0.04 -11.87
N GLU A 621 1.15 1.29 -11.86
CA GLU A 621 2.44 1.96 -12.06
C GLU A 621 3.44 1.62 -10.95
N ASP A 622 3.01 1.63 -9.69
CA ASP A 622 3.84 1.31 -8.53
C ASP A 622 4.32 -0.14 -8.58
N VAL A 623 3.45 -1.08 -9.00
CA VAL A 623 3.83 -2.49 -9.20
C VAL A 623 4.92 -2.61 -10.25
N ARG A 624 4.75 -1.95 -11.42
CA ARG A 624 5.76 -1.96 -12.48
C ARG A 624 7.09 -1.39 -11.98
N GLY A 625 7.06 -0.19 -11.38
CA GLY A 625 8.25 0.46 -10.85
C GLY A 625 8.97 -0.39 -9.79
N LEU A 626 8.21 -1.05 -8.91
CA LEU A 626 8.77 -1.93 -7.87
C LEU A 626 9.45 -3.17 -8.46
N VAL A 627 8.83 -3.82 -9.46
CA VAL A 627 9.41 -4.98 -10.16
C VAL A 627 10.71 -4.58 -10.84
N ILE A 628 10.69 -3.51 -11.64
CA ILE A 628 11.89 -3.05 -12.38
C ILE A 628 13.01 -2.61 -11.43
N SER A 629 12.69 -1.90 -10.35
CA SER A 629 13.68 -1.48 -9.35
C SER A 629 14.45 -2.64 -8.70
N ARG A 630 13.91 -3.86 -8.76
CA ARG A 630 14.48 -5.06 -8.16
C ARG A 630 14.97 -6.08 -9.19
N ALA A 631 14.64 -5.93 -10.48
CA ALA A 631 14.87 -6.94 -11.52
C ALA A 631 16.34 -7.39 -11.60
N PHE A 632 17.29 -6.44 -11.65
CA PHE A 632 18.72 -6.75 -11.78
C PHE A 632 19.45 -6.84 -10.43
N ALA A 633 18.90 -6.26 -9.37
CA ALA A 633 19.48 -6.29 -8.02
C ALA A 633 19.02 -7.50 -7.19
N ALA A 634 18.00 -8.23 -7.66
CA ALA A 634 17.49 -9.42 -6.99
C ALA A 634 18.57 -10.49 -6.96
N ARG A 635 18.97 -10.89 -5.75
CA ARG A 635 19.75 -12.12 -5.56
C ARG A 635 18.76 -13.27 -5.50
N PRO A 636 18.86 -14.27 -6.41
CA PRO A 636 18.00 -15.44 -6.33
C PRO A 636 18.16 -16.05 -4.93
N ARG A 637 17.08 -16.10 -4.16
CA ARG A 637 17.01 -17.04 -3.03
C ARG A 637 17.18 -18.42 -3.66
N ARG A 638 17.84 -19.36 -2.95
CA ARG A 638 18.09 -20.72 -3.47
C ARG A 638 16.84 -21.24 -4.19
N VAL A 639 16.89 -21.26 -5.51
CA VAL A 639 15.80 -21.81 -6.31
C VAL A 639 15.88 -23.31 -6.09
N GLU A 640 14.86 -23.86 -5.43
CA GLU A 640 14.75 -25.30 -5.27
C GLU A 640 14.38 -25.88 -6.63
N ILE A 641 15.38 -26.47 -7.29
CA ILE A 641 15.17 -27.21 -8.53
C ILE A 641 14.81 -28.63 -8.11
N THR A 642 13.51 -28.94 -8.17
CA THR A 642 13.01 -30.28 -7.86
C THR A 642 13.39 -31.24 -8.98
N PRO A 643 14.07 -32.36 -8.69
CA PRO A 643 14.33 -33.42 -9.66
C PRO A 643 13.03 -33.91 -10.30
N LEU A 644 13.07 -34.23 -11.59
CA LEU A 644 11.92 -34.83 -12.29
C LEU A 644 11.85 -36.33 -11.99
N GLU A 645 10.64 -36.82 -11.71
CA GLU A 645 10.40 -38.27 -11.72
C GLU A 645 10.57 -38.79 -13.14
N THR A 646 11.44 -39.78 -13.30
CA THR A 646 11.62 -40.50 -14.56
C THR A 646 10.94 -41.85 -14.44
N SER A 647 10.11 -42.20 -15.42
CA SER A 647 9.64 -43.58 -15.56
C SER A 647 10.85 -44.48 -15.83
N GLU A 648 11.02 -45.53 -15.02
CA GLU A 648 12.03 -46.58 -15.24
C GLU A 648 11.84 -47.30 -16.57
#